data_AF-A0A660W2A0-F1
#
_entry.id   AF-A0A660W2A0-F1
#
_cell.length_a   1.000
_cell.length_b   1.000
_cell.length_c   1.000
_cell.angle_alpha   90.00
_cell.angle_beta   90.00
_cell.angle_gamma   90.00
#
_symmetry.space_group_name_H-M   'P 1'
#
loop_
_entity.id
_entity.type
_entity.pdbx_description
1 polymer ?
#
loop_
_entity_poly.entity_id
_entity_poly.type
_entity_poly.pdbx_seq_one_letter_code
_entity_poly.pdbx_strand_id
1 'polypeptide(L)'
;EENSGPGFPATPALEAGSEADIEESPGAENDEADYRTAFEGLRSRFYEDRQKAKLALVKAGRGIAPLLKEGLTDSDSRIRAHCIDLMALVGDDSQFSTLVKIAVDPAAPLFLRKRALRAIDIFDIFRKRLKKMGPGPARKVLKDLAAYEADQSWKYELVTFLFPGTRFVNFADTGHQPDERLQQLRGMIKADIETGKVDDALRTCQELITRRVSTVTRSDEDDKVMLGLALGASSVVGDVIKANLSRYRALYDGEAEKQLQRIMAEGAYDQLPVFLHSYMFTSVAPEAFSMVIEMYFESGLYRQVVWNWKRFAELHQTASAPVYAMVGVSYCRIARADSARLVLAEAVRRFPGAVILVGGREMPLRDYLRHEIVDAPSEPAGSASRNLGHEVGNPFYSPVRLSRIRFASPAWTRHLGGVYRRIRLQMARDADGRPSRPFLPWELPEDRSEVLTFLQKRGLSIGGGLVYPFNGPPPTGSHPYHVVAWKDRLIFNNGLSVWCLSARDGRLLWRYDNPIDDEEILRTLLTIPFRREPKYPYSLVVEKEKAVYVVMENPDVVKKVFQEHAKAGGGRWSGARIVIPSTVLCLDMDTGKLRWNAARYDDRAEPTVIRGPLRYSCGVLYFTVASGAPSRVAFELRAIEARTGRIRWRTSLGSWTNLSSVKGGALGKGVGFGVPILIVPPPPLIYDRTVIALTDGGTLAFVRLADGRINWIARYNESAASLLNMGSRIRRRMGSVRSPACWGNNIYIMPSDAEFLMAYDVMSGRLLWRGRAARLNAVGVFERDFDDFMLGSDGTLYLWGPGGMAAYDSHGVQLWHNEEIVPSGAPAVGRDCVAAPLPGVIALIDLKTGRVKAKHEIDVENILEKRALAAAKMALSTGKEEKENGYCELLAIGNEDFDILRALVEKEGDEKRKAALQIVVNDVRRKLGIRASAMSQKPKQGGGPRRDRRQDEDGPGGQGGNLLLVNGRLYWVSDSGLLVAFGP
;
A
#
# COMPACT_ATOMS: atom_id res chain seq x y z
N GLU A 1 31.81 -57.55 5.65
CA GLU A 1 31.36 -56.63 4.59
C GLU A 1 29.98 -56.14 4.97
N GLU A 2 29.98 -54.93 5.52
CA GLU A 2 29.04 -54.46 6.54
C GLU A 2 28.00 -53.51 5.96
N ASN A 3 26.74 -53.84 6.21
CA ASN A 3 25.60 -52.93 6.14
C ASN A 3 25.37 -52.38 7.56
N SER A 4 25.63 -51.09 7.78
CA SER A 4 25.09 -50.37 8.94
C SER A 4 24.88 -48.90 8.59
N GLY A 5 23.60 -48.49 8.50
CA GLY A 5 23.19 -47.09 8.45
C GLY A 5 23.12 -46.50 9.86
N PRO A 6 23.33 -45.19 10.04
CA PRO A 6 23.39 -44.59 11.37
C PRO A 6 21.97 -44.42 11.94
N GLY A 7 21.74 -45.06 13.09
CA GLY A 7 20.59 -44.81 13.95
C GLY A 7 20.65 -43.41 14.57
N PHE A 8 19.48 -42.76 14.65
CA PHE A 8 19.29 -41.54 15.42
C PHE A 8 19.42 -41.83 16.92
N PRO A 9 20.10 -40.99 17.71
CA PRO A 9 20.10 -41.14 19.16
C PRO A 9 18.75 -40.68 19.73
N ALA A 10 18.21 -41.50 20.63
CA ALA A 10 17.04 -41.17 21.43
C ALA A 10 17.34 -39.97 22.34
N THR A 11 16.38 -39.06 22.43
CA THR A 11 16.36 -37.93 23.36
C THR A 11 16.41 -38.46 24.81
N PRO A 12 17.33 -38.00 25.68
CA PRO A 12 17.26 -38.38 27.08
C PRO A 12 16.09 -37.65 27.75
N ALA A 13 15.36 -38.40 28.58
CA ALA A 13 14.33 -37.88 29.46
C ALA A 13 14.94 -36.86 30.43
N LEU A 14 14.28 -35.72 30.58
CA LEU A 14 14.57 -34.72 31.61
C LEU A 14 14.20 -35.30 32.98
N GLU A 15 15.20 -35.80 33.71
CA GLU A 15 15.08 -36.02 35.14
C GLU A 15 15.12 -34.67 35.86
N ALA A 16 14.14 -34.46 36.76
CA ALA A 16 14.04 -33.29 37.61
C ALA A 16 15.19 -33.31 38.64
N GLY A 17 16.23 -32.51 38.37
CA GLY A 17 17.31 -32.24 39.32
C GLY A 17 16.82 -31.40 40.51
N SER A 18 17.18 -31.86 41.70
CA SER A 18 16.95 -31.25 43.00
C SER A 18 17.59 -29.86 43.14
N GLU A 19 16.93 -28.99 43.92
CA GLU A 19 17.43 -27.72 44.44
C GLU A 19 18.86 -27.89 44.98
N ALA A 20 19.83 -27.30 44.27
CA ALA A 20 21.20 -27.13 44.73
C ALA A 20 21.48 -25.63 44.83
N ASP A 21 22.15 -25.26 45.92
CA ASP A 21 22.44 -23.91 46.37
C ASP A 21 22.97 -23.00 45.25
N ILE A 22 22.30 -21.85 45.09
CA ILE A 22 22.74 -20.75 44.23
C ILE A 22 23.89 -20.06 44.98
N GLU A 23 25.13 -20.41 44.64
CA GLU A 23 26.30 -19.59 44.98
C GLU A 23 26.10 -18.19 44.37
N GLU A 24 26.19 -17.15 45.21
CA GLU A 24 26.15 -15.76 44.78
C GLU A 24 27.34 -15.48 43.84
N SER A 25 27.04 -15.35 42.56
CA SER A 25 28.02 -15.16 41.49
C SER A 25 28.70 -13.78 41.63
N PRO A 26 30.04 -13.69 41.63
CA PRO A 26 30.77 -12.43 41.63
C PRO A 26 30.71 -11.81 40.22
N GLY A 27 29.61 -11.11 39.93
CA GLY A 27 29.39 -10.43 38.64
C GLY A 27 28.47 -9.20 38.68
N ALA A 28 27.90 -8.85 39.84
CA ALA A 28 26.81 -7.88 39.95
C ALA A 28 27.15 -6.45 39.47
N GLU A 29 28.41 -6.00 39.55
CA GLU A 29 28.78 -4.65 39.11
C GLU A 29 28.84 -4.48 37.58
N ASN A 30 29.25 -5.52 36.84
CA ASN A 30 29.27 -5.45 35.37
C ASN A 30 27.85 -5.56 34.78
N ASP A 31 26.96 -6.28 35.46
CA ASP A 31 25.56 -6.46 35.04
C ASP A 31 24.76 -5.14 35.09
N GLU A 32 25.01 -4.27 36.07
CA GLU A 32 24.27 -3.00 36.18
C GLU A 32 24.57 -2.03 35.03
N ALA A 33 25.84 -1.93 34.60
CA ALA A 33 26.24 -1.10 33.48
C ALA A 33 25.61 -1.59 32.16
N ASP A 34 25.53 -2.90 31.97
CA ASP A 34 24.89 -3.53 30.82
C ASP A 34 23.37 -3.31 30.82
N TYR A 35 22.73 -3.39 31.99
CA TYR A 35 21.29 -3.11 32.12
C TYR A 35 20.96 -1.64 31.88
N ARG A 36 21.79 -0.71 32.37
CA ARG A 36 21.60 0.72 32.13
C ARG A 36 21.78 1.05 30.64
N THR A 37 22.73 0.41 29.97
CA THR A 37 22.91 0.53 28.52
C THR A 37 21.69 0.01 27.75
N ALA A 38 21.17 -1.17 28.12
CA ALA A 38 19.94 -1.71 27.54
C ALA A 38 18.73 -0.81 27.83
N PHE A 39 18.64 -0.24 29.03
CA PHE A 39 17.59 0.69 29.42
C PHE A 39 17.61 1.97 28.58
N GLU A 40 18.78 2.57 28.35
CA GLU A 40 18.92 3.70 27.42
C GLU A 40 18.55 3.30 25.98
N GLY A 41 18.80 2.05 25.59
CA GLY A 41 18.32 1.48 24.33
C GLY A 41 16.79 1.55 24.14
N LEU A 42 16.00 1.61 25.21
CA LEU A 42 14.55 1.84 25.12
C LEU A 42 14.18 3.22 24.55
N ARG A 43 15.08 4.20 24.64
CA ARG A 43 14.93 5.54 24.03
C ARG A 43 15.25 5.56 22.55
N SER A 44 15.85 4.49 22.00
CA SER A 44 16.13 4.43 20.58
C SER A 44 14.85 4.70 19.78
N ARG A 45 14.96 5.54 18.77
CA ARG A 45 13.85 5.78 17.83
C ARG A 45 13.55 4.57 16.95
N PHE A 46 14.45 3.58 16.88
CA PHE A 46 14.30 2.38 16.06
C PHE A 46 13.66 1.23 16.85
N TYR A 47 12.73 0.53 16.20
CA TYR A 47 11.97 -0.54 16.83
C TYR A 47 12.87 -1.71 17.22
N GLU A 48 13.75 -2.17 16.33
CA GLU A 48 14.65 -3.31 16.58
C GLU A 48 15.49 -3.11 17.85
N ASP A 49 16.10 -1.93 18.00
CA ASP A 49 16.95 -1.61 19.16
C ASP A 49 16.16 -1.67 20.45
N ARG A 50 14.94 -1.10 20.46
CA ARG A 50 14.04 -1.18 21.62
C ARG A 50 13.64 -2.62 21.92
N GLN A 51 13.44 -3.47 20.91
CA GLN A 51 13.15 -4.88 21.13
C GLN A 51 14.35 -5.66 21.68
N LYS A 52 15.55 -5.41 21.15
CA LYS A 52 16.81 -5.99 21.66
C LYS A 52 17.02 -5.59 23.12
N ALA A 53 16.87 -4.30 23.42
CA ALA A 53 16.89 -3.74 24.77
C ALA A 53 15.86 -4.42 25.68
N LYS A 54 14.59 -4.48 25.26
CA LYS A 54 13.54 -5.18 26.03
C LYS A 54 13.89 -6.64 26.28
N LEU A 55 14.37 -7.37 25.27
CA LEU A 55 14.73 -8.78 25.43
C LEU A 55 15.90 -8.96 26.41
N ALA A 56 16.91 -8.09 26.35
CA ALA A 56 18.02 -8.09 27.29
C ALA A 56 17.53 -7.82 28.73
N LEU A 57 16.67 -6.82 28.90
CA LEU A 57 16.06 -6.47 30.18
C LEU A 57 15.14 -7.59 30.72
N VAL A 58 14.34 -8.24 29.86
CA VAL A 58 13.52 -9.40 30.27
C VAL A 58 14.40 -10.57 30.73
N LYS A 59 15.52 -10.83 30.04
CA LYS A 59 16.48 -11.87 30.44
C LYS A 59 17.14 -11.57 31.79
N ALA A 60 17.34 -10.29 32.12
CA ALA A 60 17.83 -9.85 33.42
C ALA A 60 16.82 -10.06 34.57
N GLY A 61 15.56 -10.39 34.25
CA GLY A 61 14.55 -10.76 35.24
C GLY A 61 14.20 -9.62 36.19
N ARG A 62 14.10 -9.90 37.50
CA ARG A 62 13.69 -8.91 38.51
C ARG A 62 14.79 -7.91 38.90
N GLY A 63 16.05 -8.15 38.54
CA GLY A 63 17.18 -7.26 38.88
C GLY A 63 17.05 -5.84 38.33
N ILE A 64 16.25 -5.64 37.28
CA ILE A 64 16.02 -4.34 36.65
C ILE A 64 14.92 -3.48 37.31
N ALA A 65 14.25 -3.98 38.36
CA ALA A 65 13.14 -3.29 39.01
C ALA A 65 13.44 -1.82 39.43
N PRO A 66 14.64 -1.47 39.95
CA PRO A 66 15.00 -0.09 40.25
C PRO A 66 14.96 0.83 39.01
N LEU A 67 15.51 0.37 37.88
CA LEU A 67 15.51 1.11 36.60
C LEU A 67 14.08 1.28 36.06
N LEU A 68 13.25 0.25 36.17
CA LEU A 68 11.85 0.33 35.72
C LEU A 68 11.06 1.36 36.55
N LYS A 69 11.31 1.44 37.86
CA LYS A 69 10.70 2.44 38.75
C LYS A 69 11.14 3.86 38.39
N GLU A 70 12.42 4.08 38.09
CA GLU A 70 12.94 5.35 37.56
C GLU A 70 12.20 5.71 36.25
N GLY A 71 12.13 4.77 35.31
CA GLY A 71 11.50 4.95 34.01
C GLY A 71 9.99 5.24 34.04
N LEU A 72 9.25 4.83 35.08
CA LEU A 72 7.84 5.21 35.25
C LEU A 72 7.65 6.72 35.50
N THR A 73 8.69 7.41 35.95
CA THR A 73 8.68 8.87 36.16
C THR A 73 9.22 9.65 34.96
N ASP A 74 9.60 8.96 33.87
CA ASP A 74 10.19 9.58 32.70
C ASP A 74 9.23 10.56 32.00
N SER A 75 9.77 11.68 31.56
CA SER A 75 9.04 12.68 30.76
C SER A 75 8.52 12.10 29.44
N ASP A 76 9.22 11.13 28.85
CA ASP A 76 8.80 10.41 27.66
C ASP A 76 7.79 9.31 28.00
N SER A 77 6.54 9.57 27.64
CA SER A 77 5.43 8.61 27.79
C SER A 77 5.68 7.24 27.13
N ARG A 78 6.56 7.14 26.12
CA ARG A 78 6.94 5.86 25.48
C ARG A 78 7.82 5.02 26.39
N ILE A 79 8.75 5.65 27.10
CA ILE A 79 9.62 4.97 28.08
C ILE A 79 8.78 4.42 29.22
N ARG A 80 7.91 5.26 29.80
CA ARG A 80 6.94 4.81 30.81
C ARG A 80 6.15 3.61 30.34
N ALA A 81 5.64 3.65 29.10
CA ALA A 81 4.92 2.54 28.51
C ALA A 81 5.75 1.26 28.34
N HIS A 82 7.05 1.37 28.03
CA HIS A 82 7.95 0.21 27.97
C HIS A 82 8.27 -0.35 29.35
N CYS A 83 8.45 0.50 30.36
CA CYS A 83 8.66 0.08 31.75
C CYS A 83 7.45 -0.69 32.29
N ILE A 84 6.21 -0.25 31.97
CA ILE A 84 5.00 -0.98 32.35
C ILE A 84 4.96 -2.38 31.74
N ASP A 85 5.27 -2.53 30.44
CA ASP A 85 5.34 -3.86 29.81
C ASP A 85 6.41 -4.73 30.47
N LEU A 86 7.59 -4.16 30.72
CA LEU A 86 8.73 -4.89 31.31
C LEU A 86 8.40 -5.35 32.72
N MET A 87 7.78 -4.51 33.55
CA MET A 87 7.29 -4.89 34.88
C MET A 87 6.36 -6.10 34.80
N ALA A 88 5.41 -6.08 33.87
CA ALA A 88 4.50 -7.20 33.67
C ALA A 88 5.22 -8.47 33.21
N LEU A 89 6.20 -8.35 32.30
CA LEU A 89 6.98 -9.47 31.77
C LEU A 89 7.91 -10.11 32.82
N VAL A 90 8.55 -9.30 33.67
CA VAL A 90 9.46 -9.79 34.73
C VAL A 90 8.72 -10.12 36.04
N GLY A 91 7.41 -9.88 36.09
CA GLY A 91 6.59 -10.16 37.25
C GLY A 91 6.88 -9.23 38.44
N ASP A 92 7.25 -7.97 38.21
CA ASP A 92 7.45 -6.94 39.24
C ASP A 92 6.16 -6.13 39.46
N ASP A 93 5.45 -6.45 40.53
CA ASP A 93 4.18 -5.82 40.90
C ASP A 93 4.32 -4.75 42.00
N SER A 94 5.55 -4.36 42.33
CA SER A 94 5.85 -3.36 43.38
C SER A 94 5.22 -1.99 43.11
N GLN A 95 4.92 -1.70 41.84
CA GLN A 95 4.31 -0.45 41.38
C GLN A 95 2.82 -0.58 41.04
N PHE A 96 2.12 -1.61 41.53
CA PHE A 96 0.69 -1.83 41.23
C PHE A 96 -0.21 -0.59 41.50
N SER A 97 0.01 0.12 42.61
CA SER A 97 -0.76 1.34 42.92
C SER A 97 -0.49 2.48 41.94
N THR A 98 0.76 2.63 41.48
CA THR A 98 1.16 3.57 40.43
C THR A 98 0.49 3.23 39.10
N LEU A 99 0.42 1.95 38.73
CA LEU A 99 -0.28 1.49 37.52
C LEU A 99 -1.77 1.84 37.58
N VAL A 100 -2.44 1.62 38.73
CA VAL A 100 -3.85 2.00 38.91
C VAL A 100 -4.04 3.50 38.73
N LYS A 101 -3.15 4.34 39.30
CA LYS A 101 -3.18 5.81 39.11
C LYS A 101 -3.05 6.18 37.63
N ILE A 102 -2.07 5.61 36.93
CA ILE A 102 -1.86 5.83 35.50
C ILE A 102 -3.11 5.42 34.70
N ALA A 103 -3.70 4.26 34.97
CA ALA A 103 -4.86 3.76 34.25
C ALA A 103 -6.09 4.69 34.32
N VAL A 104 -6.30 5.33 35.47
CA VAL A 104 -7.47 6.20 35.71
C VAL A 104 -7.24 7.67 35.41
N ASP A 105 -5.99 8.11 35.29
CA ASP A 105 -5.61 9.51 35.05
C ASP A 105 -6.06 9.97 33.65
N PRO A 106 -6.98 10.96 33.53
CA PRO A 106 -7.40 11.48 32.24
C PRO A 106 -6.32 12.29 31.51
N ALA A 107 -5.30 12.79 32.22
CA ALA A 107 -4.17 13.50 31.62
C ALA A 107 -3.13 12.53 31.02
N ALA A 108 -3.10 11.28 31.48
CA ALA A 108 -2.24 10.26 30.91
C ALA A 108 -2.68 9.92 29.47
N PRO A 109 -1.74 9.80 28.51
CA PRO A 109 -2.07 9.37 27.16
C PRO A 109 -2.81 8.03 27.13
N LEU A 110 -3.81 7.89 26.25
CA LEU A 110 -4.67 6.70 26.19
C LEU A 110 -3.88 5.39 26.09
N PHE A 111 -2.81 5.35 25.30
CA PHE A 111 -1.98 4.15 25.15
C PHE A 111 -1.28 3.72 26.44
N LEU A 112 -0.85 4.70 27.26
CA LEU A 112 -0.18 4.45 28.52
C LEU A 112 -1.17 3.88 29.54
N ARG A 113 -2.39 4.45 29.57
CA ARG A 113 -3.51 3.93 30.36
C ARG A 113 -3.85 2.48 29.99
N LYS A 114 -3.95 2.18 28.68
CA LYS A 114 -4.20 0.81 28.19
C LYS A 114 -3.12 -0.17 28.64
N ARG A 115 -1.84 0.22 28.60
CA ARG A 115 -0.73 -0.64 29.08
C ARG A 115 -0.77 -0.87 30.58
N ALA A 116 -1.11 0.17 31.35
CA ALA A 116 -1.30 0.02 32.79
C ALA A 116 -2.44 -0.96 33.10
N LEU A 117 -3.57 -0.89 32.38
CA LEU A 117 -4.67 -1.85 32.50
C LEU A 117 -4.21 -3.29 32.18
N ARG A 118 -3.41 -3.50 31.13
CA ARG A 118 -2.83 -4.83 30.81
C ARG A 118 -1.98 -5.37 31.96
N ALA A 119 -1.07 -4.55 32.48
CA ALA A 119 -0.19 -4.95 33.59
C ALA A 119 -1.00 -5.28 34.86
N ILE A 120 -2.05 -4.49 35.16
CA ILE A 120 -2.97 -4.76 36.27
C ILE A 120 -3.70 -6.11 36.06
N ASP A 121 -4.16 -6.40 34.85
CA ASP A 121 -4.82 -7.68 34.54
C ASP A 121 -3.90 -8.88 34.78
N ILE A 122 -2.61 -8.76 34.42
CA ILE A 122 -1.59 -9.78 34.66
C ILE A 122 -1.31 -9.97 36.15
N PHE A 123 -1.17 -8.88 36.91
CA PHE A 123 -0.83 -8.92 38.34
C PHE A 123 -2.01 -9.26 39.26
N ASP A 124 -3.24 -9.05 38.79
CA ASP A 124 -4.46 -9.22 39.59
C ASP A 124 -5.59 -9.83 38.74
N ILE A 125 -5.31 -10.97 38.10
CA ILE A 125 -6.26 -11.72 37.24
C ILE A 125 -7.62 -11.93 37.93
N PHE A 126 -7.60 -12.22 39.24
CA PHE A 126 -8.83 -12.43 40.03
C PHE A 126 -9.41 -11.14 40.63
N ARG A 127 -8.80 -9.98 40.33
CA ARG A 127 -9.21 -8.64 40.75
C ARG A 127 -9.29 -8.46 42.27
N LYS A 128 -8.53 -9.26 43.04
CA LYS A 128 -8.56 -9.28 44.50
C LYS A 128 -7.91 -8.03 45.08
N ARG A 129 -6.81 -7.54 44.50
CA ARG A 129 -6.11 -6.33 44.96
C ARG A 129 -6.90 -5.08 44.60
N LEU A 130 -7.43 -5.00 43.38
CA LEU A 130 -8.31 -3.90 42.95
C LEU A 130 -9.51 -3.75 43.88
N LYS A 131 -10.22 -4.85 44.21
CA LYS A 131 -11.37 -4.80 45.12
C LYS A 131 -11.02 -4.27 46.52
N LYS A 132 -9.77 -4.43 46.98
CA LYS A 132 -9.29 -3.92 48.28
C LYS A 132 -8.92 -2.43 48.27
N MET A 133 -8.73 -1.80 47.10
CA MET A 133 -8.31 -0.39 46.99
C MET A 133 -9.45 0.64 47.13
N GLY A 134 -10.68 0.21 47.42
CA GLY A 134 -11.85 1.08 47.59
C GLY A 134 -12.59 1.43 46.29
N PRO A 135 -13.82 1.96 46.38
CA PRO A 135 -14.78 1.98 45.26
C PRO A 135 -14.51 3.01 44.15
N GLY A 136 -13.60 3.97 44.31
CA GLY A 136 -13.37 5.03 43.31
C GLY A 136 -12.52 4.55 42.12
N PRO A 137 -11.17 4.56 42.25
CA PRO A 137 -10.28 4.13 41.16
C PRO A 137 -10.52 2.69 40.71
N ALA A 138 -10.77 1.77 41.64
CA ALA A 138 -10.98 0.36 41.32
C ALA A 138 -12.22 0.11 40.45
N ARG A 139 -13.34 0.81 40.72
CA ARG A 139 -14.56 0.66 39.91
C ARG A 139 -14.36 1.18 38.49
N LYS A 140 -13.62 2.27 38.32
CA LYS A 140 -13.26 2.80 37.00
C LYS A 140 -12.34 1.82 36.25
N VAL A 141 -11.30 1.30 36.89
CA VAL A 141 -10.42 0.27 36.31
C VAL A 141 -11.19 -0.99 35.93
N LEU A 142 -12.10 -1.48 36.79
CA LEU A 142 -12.92 -2.66 36.51
C LEU A 142 -13.86 -2.47 35.31
N LYS A 143 -14.45 -1.28 35.19
CA LYS A 143 -15.27 -0.92 34.02
C LYS A 143 -14.43 -0.86 32.75
N ASP A 144 -13.27 -0.22 32.81
CA ASP A 144 -12.36 -0.07 31.68
C ASP A 144 -11.76 -1.44 31.27
N LEU A 145 -11.43 -2.32 32.24
CA LEU A 145 -10.98 -3.70 32.00
C LEU A 145 -12.05 -4.56 31.33
N ALA A 146 -13.31 -4.46 31.74
CA ALA A 146 -14.39 -5.23 31.11
C ALA A 146 -14.59 -4.85 29.63
N ALA A 147 -14.39 -3.57 29.28
CA ALA A 147 -14.36 -3.14 27.88
C ALA A 147 -13.10 -3.61 27.14
N TYR A 148 -12.01 -3.82 27.88
CA TYR A 148 -10.70 -4.19 27.35
C TYR A 148 -10.50 -5.70 27.13
N GLU A 149 -11.14 -6.56 27.93
CA GLU A 149 -11.07 -8.04 27.85
C GLU A 149 -11.57 -8.62 26.52
N ALA A 150 -12.36 -7.86 25.75
CA ALA A 150 -12.76 -8.22 24.40
C ALA A 150 -11.56 -8.29 23.43
N ASP A 151 -10.46 -7.58 23.71
CA ASP A 151 -9.24 -7.57 22.91
C ASP A 151 -8.15 -8.44 23.56
N GLN A 152 -8.07 -9.72 23.17
CA GLN A 152 -7.05 -10.66 23.65
C GLN A 152 -5.70 -10.50 22.91
N SER A 153 -5.60 -9.59 21.94
CA SER A 153 -4.45 -9.52 21.01
C SER A 153 -3.12 -9.25 21.72
N TRP A 154 -3.15 -8.53 22.86
CA TRP A 154 -1.98 -8.18 23.66
C TRP A 154 -1.31 -9.37 24.35
N LYS A 155 -2.06 -10.43 24.69
CA LYS A 155 -1.48 -11.64 25.31
C LYS A 155 -0.47 -12.30 24.37
N TYR A 156 -0.75 -12.29 23.07
CA TYR A 156 0.16 -12.79 22.06
C TYR A 156 1.39 -11.91 21.86
N GLU A 157 1.27 -10.58 22.01
CA GLU A 157 2.45 -9.69 22.01
C GLU A 157 3.42 -10.09 23.14
N LEU A 158 2.91 -10.41 24.33
CA LEU A 158 3.73 -10.90 25.45
C LEU A 158 4.32 -12.30 25.17
N VAL A 159 3.53 -13.20 24.58
CA VAL A 159 4.01 -14.53 24.16
C VAL A 159 5.21 -14.43 23.20
N THR A 160 5.27 -13.41 22.33
CA THR A 160 6.45 -13.25 21.46
C THR A 160 7.75 -12.93 22.22
N PHE A 161 7.66 -12.31 23.41
CA PHE A 161 8.83 -12.10 24.28
C PHE A 161 9.18 -13.34 25.11
N LEU A 162 8.17 -14.11 25.51
CA LEU A 162 8.35 -15.37 26.25
C LEU A 162 8.86 -16.51 25.36
N PHE A 163 8.54 -16.49 24.06
CA PHE A 163 8.89 -17.54 23.10
C PHE A 163 9.53 -16.95 21.82
N PRO A 164 10.74 -16.37 21.89
CA PRO A 164 11.41 -15.72 20.76
C PRO A 164 11.73 -16.68 19.59
N GLY A 165 11.57 -17.99 19.78
CA GLY A 165 11.74 -19.04 18.76
C GLY A 165 10.58 -19.21 17.78
N THR A 166 9.38 -18.66 18.07
CA THR A 166 8.27 -18.62 17.10
C THR A 166 8.49 -17.48 16.09
N ARG A 167 9.59 -17.54 15.35
CA ARG A 167 9.97 -16.49 14.41
C ARG A 167 9.00 -16.48 13.23
N PHE A 168 8.41 -15.31 13.00
CA PHE A 168 7.80 -14.94 11.72
C PHE A 168 8.81 -15.22 10.59
N VAL A 169 8.44 -16.08 9.65
CA VAL A 169 9.31 -16.43 8.51
C VAL A 169 8.98 -15.48 7.36
N ASN A 170 9.97 -14.71 6.92
CA ASN A 170 9.90 -13.95 5.68
C ASN A 170 10.37 -14.89 4.55
N PHE A 171 9.46 -15.20 3.61
CA PHE A 171 9.71 -16.10 2.48
C PHE A 171 10.23 -15.35 1.25
N ALA A 172 10.29 -14.02 1.30
CA ALA A 172 10.93 -13.21 0.29
C ALA A 172 12.40 -13.62 0.16
N ASP A 173 12.71 -14.28 -0.94
CA ASP A 173 14.06 -14.36 -1.44
C ASP A 173 14.28 -13.09 -2.24
N THR A 174 15.01 -12.13 -1.68
CA THR A 174 15.33 -10.91 -2.39
C THR A 174 16.16 -11.17 -3.64
N GLY A 175 16.63 -12.40 -3.88
CA GLY A 175 17.39 -12.81 -5.07
C GLY A 175 18.80 -12.23 -5.09
N HIS A 176 19.07 -11.29 -4.20
CA HIS A 176 20.38 -10.76 -3.90
C HIS A 176 21.08 -11.73 -2.96
N GLN A 177 21.72 -12.74 -3.54
CA GLN A 177 22.75 -13.45 -2.80
C GLN A 177 23.82 -12.43 -2.37
N PRO A 178 24.42 -12.59 -1.18
CA PRO A 178 25.61 -11.83 -0.83
C PRO A 178 26.58 -11.96 -2.00
N ASP A 179 26.98 -10.84 -2.57
CA ASP A 179 27.92 -10.85 -3.69
C ASP A 179 29.19 -11.56 -3.18
N GLU A 180 29.43 -12.80 -3.59
CA GLU A 180 30.59 -13.58 -3.15
C GLU A 180 31.88 -12.80 -3.44
N ARG A 181 31.86 -11.99 -4.50
CA ARG A 181 32.95 -11.09 -4.82
C ARG A 181 33.11 -9.98 -3.79
N LEU A 182 32.05 -9.47 -3.17
CA LEU A 182 32.19 -8.53 -2.04
C LEU A 182 32.89 -9.22 -0.86
N GLN A 183 32.52 -10.46 -0.53
CA GLN A 183 33.21 -11.19 0.54
C GLN A 183 34.67 -11.47 0.18
N GLN A 184 34.94 -11.83 -1.08
CA GLN A 184 36.31 -11.97 -1.60
C GLN A 184 37.09 -10.66 -1.51
N LEU A 185 36.51 -9.54 -1.95
CA LEU A 185 37.16 -8.22 -1.89
C LEU A 185 37.39 -7.78 -0.43
N ARG A 186 36.46 -8.07 0.50
CA ARG A 186 36.68 -7.87 1.94
C ARG A 186 37.83 -8.74 2.47
N GLY A 187 37.88 -10.00 2.04
CA GLY A 187 38.97 -10.92 2.36
C GLY A 187 40.32 -10.45 1.80
N MET A 188 40.34 -9.94 0.56
CA MET A 188 41.52 -9.36 -0.08
C MET A 188 41.99 -8.11 0.66
N ILE A 189 41.09 -7.16 0.96
CA ILE A 189 41.43 -5.96 1.74
C ILE A 189 42.05 -6.37 3.08
N LYS A 190 41.45 -7.34 3.79
CA LYS A 190 41.98 -7.83 5.06
C LYS A 190 43.36 -8.49 4.90
N ALA A 191 43.53 -9.38 3.93
CA ALA A 191 44.79 -10.08 3.67
C ALA A 191 45.91 -9.12 3.23
N ASP A 192 45.58 -8.13 2.40
CA ASP A 192 46.52 -7.11 1.95
C ASP A 192 46.95 -6.20 3.11
N ILE A 193 46.03 -5.85 4.02
CA ILE A 193 46.37 -5.13 5.25
C ILE A 193 47.26 -5.99 6.16
N GLU A 194 46.92 -7.26 6.37
CA GLU A 194 47.70 -8.19 7.22
C GLU A 194 49.11 -8.47 6.66
N THR A 195 49.27 -8.46 5.34
CA THR A 195 50.58 -8.64 4.66
C THR A 195 51.33 -7.33 4.41
N GLY A 196 50.81 -6.19 4.88
CA GLY A 196 51.43 -4.87 4.71
C GLY A 196 51.32 -4.26 3.30
N LYS A 197 50.55 -4.88 2.39
CA LYS A 197 50.25 -4.40 1.03
C LYS A 197 49.12 -3.36 1.03
N VAL A 198 49.31 -2.30 1.81
CA VAL A 198 48.26 -1.29 2.05
C VAL A 198 47.76 -0.65 0.75
N ASP A 199 48.63 -0.39 -0.23
CA ASP A 199 48.23 0.27 -1.47
C ASP A 199 47.29 -0.62 -2.31
N ASP A 200 47.51 -1.94 -2.32
CA ASP A 200 46.63 -2.91 -2.99
C ASP A 200 45.27 -3.01 -2.28
N ALA A 201 45.28 -2.99 -0.95
CA ALA A 201 44.05 -2.92 -0.16
C ALA A 201 43.25 -1.65 -0.49
N LEU A 202 43.92 -0.49 -0.58
CA LEU A 202 43.28 0.79 -0.91
C LEU A 202 42.75 0.82 -2.35
N ARG A 203 43.45 0.19 -3.31
CA ARG A 203 42.95 0.02 -4.68
C ARG A 203 41.70 -0.84 -4.73
N THR A 204 41.69 -1.93 -3.98
CA THR A 204 40.53 -2.80 -3.83
C THR A 204 39.36 -2.05 -3.16
N CYS A 205 39.63 -1.20 -2.16
CA CYS A 205 38.61 -0.33 -1.57
C CYS A 205 38.02 0.64 -2.60
N GLN A 206 38.85 1.28 -3.42
CA GLN A 206 38.38 2.20 -4.46
C GLN A 206 37.58 1.50 -5.56
N GLU A 207 38.03 0.30 -6.00
CA GLU A 207 37.25 -0.53 -6.92
C GLU A 207 35.85 -0.78 -6.33
N LEU A 208 35.77 -1.11 -5.03
CA LEU A 208 34.50 -1.40 -4.36
C LEU A 208 33.58 -0.16 -4.29
N ILE A 209 34.11 1.02 -3.99
CA ILE A 209 33.33 2.28 -3.89
C ILE A 209 32.81 2.73 -5.28
N THR A 210 33.67 2.66 -6.30
CA THR A 210 33.36 3.17 -7.66
C THR A 210 32.47 2.22 -8.47
N ARG A 211 32.39 0.96 -8.05
CA ARG A 211 31.66 -0.07 -8.79
C ARG A 211 30.17 0.24 -8.87
N ARG A 212 29.67 0.34 -10.09
CA ARG A 212 28.23 0.43 -10.39
C ARG A 212 27.60 -0.96 -10.34
N VAL A 213 27.51 -1.56 -9.16
CA VAL A 213 26.79 -2.82 -9.01
C VAL A 213 25.39 -2.54 -8.48
N SER A 214 24.38 -3.14 -9.11
CA SER A 214 22.99 -3.19 -8.62
C SER A 214 22.80 -4.21 -7.48
N THR A 215 23.89 -4.70 -6.89
CA THR A 215 23.85 -5.61 -5.74
C THR A 215 23.60 -4.83 -4.46
N VAL A 216 23.04 -5.55 -3.49
CA VAL A 216 22.84 -5.06 -2.13
C VAL A 216 23.64 -5.94 -1.17
N THR A 217 24.06 -5.38 -0.04
CA THR A 217 24.69 -6.11 1.07
C THR A 217 23.84 -5.95 2.32
N ARG A 218 23.88 -6.91 3.23
CA ARG A 218 23.25 -6.75 4.55
C ARG A 218 23.90 -5.58 5.30
N SER A 219 23.07 -4.79 5.99
CA SER A 219 23.54 -3.79 6.94
C SER A 219 24.12 -4.48 8.17
N ASP A 220 25.22 -3.95 8.70
CA ASP A 220 25.82 -4.45 9.94
C ASP A 220 24.97 -4.04 11.17
N GLU A 221 24.15 -2.98 11.07
CA GLU A 221 23.27 -2.51 12.16
C GLU A 221 21.95 -3.31 12.27
N ASP A 222 21.41 -3.73 11.13
CA ASP A 222 20.10 -4.37 11.01
C ASP A 222 20.11 -5.46 9.92
N ASP A 223 19.99 -6.72 10.32
CA ASP A 223 20.04 -7.88 9.42
C ASP A 223 18.86 -7.95 8.46
N LYS A 224 17.79 -7.18 8.72
CA LYS A 224 16.62 -7.05 7.84
C LYS A 224 16.77 -5.97 6.79
N VAL A 225 17.75 -5.10 6.92
CA VAL A 225 18.03 -4.05 5.95
C VAL A 225 19.20 -4.49 5.09
N MET A 226 19.00 -4.45 3.78
CA MET A 226 20.09 -4.52 2.82
C MET A 226 20.32 -3.14 2.22
N LEU A 227 21.56 -2.70 2.26
CA LEU A 227 22.01 -1.44 1.69
C LEU A 227 22.49 -1.69 0.27
N GLY A 228 22.34 -0.71 -0.63
CA GLY A 228 23.06 -0.75 -1.90
C GLY A 228 24.56 -0.97 -1.65
N LEU A 229 25.20 -1.80 -2.47
CA LEU A 229 26.61 -2.22 -2.28
C LEU A 229 27.50 -1.03 -1.94
N ALA A 230 27.35 0.06 -2.68
CA ALA A 230 28.13 1.27 -2.53
C ALA A 230 28.03 1.88 -1.11
N LEU A 231 26.84 1.86 -0.51
CA LEU A 231 26.61 2.37 0.85
C LEU A 231 27.16 1.42 1.92
N GLY A 232 26.94 0.11 1.78
CA GLY A 232 27.47 -0.88 2.73
C GLY A 232 28.97 -1.20 2.56
N ALA A 233 29.54 -0.89 1.39
CA ALA A 233 30.98 -0.90 1.16
C ALA A 233 31.63 0.27 1.90
N SER A 234 31.05 1.47 1.79
CA SER A 234 31.59 2.71 2.38
C SER A 234 31.79 2.60 3.89
N SER A 235 30.89 1.95 4.63
CA SER A 235 31.07 1.72 6.08
C SER A 235 32.26 0.80 6.39
N VAL A 236 32.48 -0.23 5.57
CA VAL A 236 33.53 -1.22 5.81
C VAL A 236 34.91 -0.74 5.35
N VAL A 237 34.99 -0.11 4.18
CA VAL A 237 36.26 0.39 3.65
C VAL A 237 36.63 1.75 4.23
N GLY A 238 35.66 2.51 4.73
CA GLY A 238 35.88 3.83 5.29
C GLY A 238 36.91 3.83 6.41
N ASP A 239 36.87 2.86 7.32
CA ASP A 239 37.83 2.76 8.42
C ASP A 239 39.24 2.40 7.92
N VAL A 240 39.35 1.52 6.92
CA VAL A 240 40.63 1.17 6.28
C VAL A 240 41.23 2.37 5.56
N ILE A 241 40.41 3.10 4.79
CA ILE A 241 40.84 4.31 4.09
C ILE A 241 41.25 5.39 5.08
N LYS A 242 40.47 5.64 6.15
CA LYS A 242 40.80 6.64 7.17
C LYS A 242 42.11 6.35 7.88
N ALA A 243 42.34 5.10 8.26
CA ALA A 243 43.60 4.69 8.87
C ALA A 243 44.81 4.91 7.94
N ASN A 244 44.58 5.02 6.62
CA ASN A 244 45.62 5.15 5.60
C ASN A 244 45.39 6.35 4.66
N LEU A 245 44.76 7.42 5.18
CA LEU A 245 44.21 8.50 4.35
C LEU A 245 45.25 9.20 3.49
N SER A 246 46.44 9.46 4.03
CA SER A 246 47.53 10.11 3.29
C SER A 246 48.00 9.29 2.09
N ARG A 247 48.07 7.96 2.22
CA ARG A 247 48.42 7.06 1.11
C ARG A 247 47.31 7.00 0.08
N TYR A 248 46.06 6.88 0.53
CA TYR A 248 44.90 6.89 -0.36
C TYR A 248 44.86 8.17 -1.22
N ARG A 249 45.09 9.33 -0.61
CA ARG A 249 45.16 10.62 -1.32
C ARG A 249 46.29 10.67 -2.34
N ALA A 250 47.47 10.16 -1.99
CA ALA A 250 48.59 10.06 -2.94
C ALA A 250 48.25 9.21 -4.17
N LEU A 251 47.39 8.19 -4.02
CA LEU A 251 46.94 7.34 -5.12
C LEU A 251 45.85 8.00 -5.99
N TYR A 252 44.91 8.73 -5.38
CA TYR A 252 43.64 9.09 -6.04
C TYR A 252 43.35 10.58 -6.21
N ASP A 253 44.05 11.49 -5.52
CA ASP A 253 43.76 12.92 -5.62
C ASP A 253 43.95 13.43 -7.06
N GLY A 254 45.00 12.98 -7.77
CA GLY A 254 45.26 13.41 -9.14
C GLY A 254 44.22 12.90 -10.16
N GLU A 255 43.59 11.76 -9.92
CA GLU A 255 42.48 11.26 -10.77
C GLU A 255 41.18 12.01 -10.44
N ALA A 256 40.89 12.19 -9.16
CA ALA A 256 39.71 12.89 -8.68
C ALA A 256 39.70 14.36 -9.15
N GLU A 257 40.84 15.05 -9.08
CA GLU A 257 40.98 16.42 -9.56
C GLU A 257 40.68 16.53 -11.06
N LYS A 258 41.27 15.65 -11.89
CA LYS A 258 41.00 15.61 -13.34
C LYS A 258 39.53 15.37 -13.63
N GLN A 259 38.88 14.47 -12.90
CA GLN A 259 37.47 14.18 -13.11
C GLN A 259 36.56 15.33 -12.66
N LEU A 260 36.88 16.00 -11.54
CA LEU A 260 36.14 17.18 -11.08
C LEU A 260 36.27 18.34 -12.07
N GLN A 261 37.50 18.65 -12.52
CA GLN A 261 37.76 19.67 -13.53
C GLN A 261 37.01 19.40 -14.83
N ARG A 262 36.93 18.13 -15.25
CA ARG A 262 36.14 17.72 -16.42
C ARG A 262 34.65 17.98 -16.21
N ILE A 263 34.08 17.59 -15.07
CA ILE A 263 32.67 17.83 -14.73
C ILE A 263 32.35 19.33 -14.78
N MET A 264 33.25 20.16 -14.24
CA MET A 264 33.10 21.61 -14.26
C MET A 264 33.19 22.18 -15.68
N ALA A 265 34.17 21.75 -16.47
CA ALA A 265 34.35 22.20 -17.86
C ALA A 265 33.18 21.81 -18.78
N GLU A 266 32.59 20.62 -18.56
CA GLU A 266 31.43 20.13 -19.32
C GLU A 266 30.09 20.71 -18.81
N GLY A 267 30.08 21.40 -17.66
CA GLY A 267 28.85 21.83 -16.99
C GLY A 267 27.95 20.67 -16.53
N ALA A 268 28.53 19.47 -16.36
CA ALA A 268 27.82 18.23 -16.06
C ALA A 268 27.56 18.07 -14.55
N TYR A 269 26.99 19.10 -13.91
CA TYR A 269 26.82 19.18 -12.45
C TYR A 269 25.97 18.03 -11.87
N ASP A 270 25.13 17.39 -12.69
CA ASP A 270 24.38 16.19 -12.32
C ASP A 270 25.27 14.96 -12.01
N GLN A 271 26.54 14.99 -12.44
CA GLN A 271 27.54 13.97 -12.12
C GLN A 271 28.23 14.18 -10.77
N LEU A 272 28.15 15.38 -10.16
CA LEU A 272 28.84 15.66 -8.88
C LEU A 272 28.44 14.71 -7.73
N PRO A 273 27.16 14.30 -7.55
CA PRO A 273 26.82 13.31 -6.53
C PRO A 273 27.45 11.92 -6.78
N VAL A 274 27.65 11.56 -8.05
CA VAL A 274 28.35 10.32 -8.42
C VAL A 274 29.84 10.46 -8.15
N PHE A 275 30.42 11.62 -8.46
CA PHE A 275 31.81 11.93 -8.15
C PHE A 275 32.09 11.85 -6.64
N LEU A 276 31.26 12.50 -5.81
CA LEU A 276 31.39 12.43 -4.36
C LEU A 276 31.31 11.01 -3.84
N HIS A 277 30.41 10.20 -4.39
CA HIS A 277 30.36 8.79 -4.03
C HIS A 277 31.68 8.08 -4.29
N SER A 278 32.28 8.34 -5.45
CA SER A 278 33.52 7.68 -5.89
C SER A 278 34.77 8.18 -5.18
N TYR A 279 34.83 9.46 -4.79
CA TYR A 279 36.06 10.11 -4.34
C TYR A 279 35.92 10.84 -2.99
N MET A 280 34.94 10.48 -2.15
CA MET A 280 34.68 11.20 -0.88
C MET A 280 35.88 11.31 0.08
N PHE A 281 36.92 10.49 -0.06
CA PHE A 281 38.10 10.53 0.82
C PHE A 281 39.28 11.35 0.25
N THR A 282 39.15 11.87 -0.99
CA THR A 282 40.17 12.68 -1.65
C THR A 282 40.22 14.11 -1.10
N SER A 283 41.31 14.85 -1.37
CA SER A 283 41.44 16.25 -0.94
C SER A 283 40.48 17.20 -1.66
N VAL A 284 40.02 16.86 -2.86
CA VAL A 284 39.06 17.65 -3.67
C VAL A 284 37.59 17.36 -3.33
N ALA A 285 37.32 16.34 -2.51
CA ALA A 285 35.94 15.99 -2.12
C ALA A 285 35.18 17.09 -1.38
N PRO A 286 35.78 17.87 -0.44
CA PRO A 286 35.09 18.97 0.24
C PRO A 286 34.63 20.07 -0.73
N GLU A 287 35.40 20.33 -1.78
CA GLU A 287 35.04 21.29 -2.84
C GLU A 287 33.83 20.79 -3.63
N ALA A 288 33.89 19.55 -4.15
CA ALA A 288 32.76 18.95 -4.84
C ALA A 288 31.50 18.84 -3.94
N PHE A 289 31.69 18.62 -2.64
CA PHE A 289 30.60 18.57 -1.67
C PHE A 289 29.95 19.94 -1.51
N SER A 290 30.76 20.99 -1.38
CA SER A 290 30.28 22.37 -1.35
C SER A 290 29.47 22.71 -2.60
N MET A 291 29.95 22.33 -3.79
CA MET A 291 29.23 22.51 -5.06
C MET A 291 27.89 21.75 -5.10
N VAL A 292 27.84 20.51 -4.58
CA VAL A 292 26.59 19.73 -4.52
C VAL A 292 25.59 20.38 -3.55
N ILE A 293 26.05 20.84 -2.39
CA ILE A 293 25.20 21.53 -1.43
C ILE A 293 24.67 22.82 -2.05
N GLU A 294 25.52 23.64 -2.66
CA GLU A 294 25.13 24.88 -3.34
C GLU A 294 24.15 24.61 -4.48
N MET A 295 24.44 23.69 -5.39
CA MET A 295 23.55 23.31 -6.49
C MET A 295 22.15 22.92 -5.99
N TYR A 296 22.06 22.09 -4.94
CA TYR A 296 20.78 21.71 -4.37
C TYR A 296 20.11 22.85 -3.60
N PHE A 297 20.88 23.67 -2.89
CA PHE A 297 20.38 24.82 -2.16
C PHE A 297 19.76 25.86 -3.10
N GLU A 298 20.48 26.26 -4.15
CA GLU A 298 20.03 27.19 -5.18
C GLU A 298 18.82 26.67 -5.96
N SER A 299 18.75 25.34 -6.16
CA SER A 299 17.58 24.69 -6.77
C SER A 299 16.36 24.60 -5.84
N GLY A 300 16.45 25.08 -4.59
CA GLY A 300 15.41 24.94 -3.57
C GLY A 300 15.19 23.50 -3.09
N LEU A 301 16.15 22.61 -3.35
CA LEU A 301 16.13 21.18 -3.03
C LEU A 301 16.73 20.92 -1.63
N TYR A 302 16.15 21.57 -0.62
CA TYR A 302 16.65 21.57 0.76
C TYR A 302 16.72 20.18 1.41
N ARG A 303 15.83 19.24 1.02
CA ARG A 303 15.87 17.86 1.53
C ARG A 303 17.13 17.14 1.05
N GLN A 304 17.58 17.43 -0.16
CA GLN A 304 18.78 16.86 -0.75
C GLN A 304 20.03 17.48 -0.15
N VAL A 305 20.02 18.77 0.18
CA VAL A 305 21.08 19.39 1.00
C VAL A 305 21.26 18.62 2.31
N VAL A 306 20.16 18.43 3.06
CA VAL A 306 20.17 17.67 4.32
C VAL A 306 20.52 16.20 4.13
N TRP A 307 20.07 15.56 3.05
CA TRP A 307 20.41 14.18 2.72
C TRP A 307 21.92 14.04 2.48
N ASN A 308 22.50 14.89 1.62
CA ASN A 308 23.91 14.82 1.28
C ASN A 308 24.79 15.20 2.47
N TRP A 309 24.36 16.17 3.30
CA TRP A 309 24.95 16.40 4.61
C TRP A 309 25.01 15.08 5.38
N LYS A 310 23.88 14.51 5.79
CA LYS A 310 23.88 13.26 6.58
C LYS A 310 24.69 12.12 5.96
N ARG A 311 24.67 11.98 4.62
CA ARG A 311 25.40 10.94 3.90
C ARG A 311 26.93 11.13 3.95
N PHE A 312 27.40 12.37 3.86
CA PHE A 312 28.83 12.69 3.81
C PHE A 312 29.29 13.30 5.14
N ALA A 313 28.88 12.67 6.24
CA ALA A 313 29.13 13.15 7.60
C ALA A 313 30.61 13.43 7.90
N GLU A 314 31.50 12.69 7.25
CA GLU A 314 32.94 12.82 7.39
C GLU A 314 33.48 14.11 6.74
N LEU A 315 32.86 14.54 5.65
CA LEU A 315 33.19 15.80 4.97
C LEU A 315 32.70 17.03 5.72
N HIS A 316 31.78 16.87 6.67
CA HIS A 316 31.30 17.99 7.50
C HIS A 316 32.43 18.67 8.25
N GLN A 317 33.46 17.91 8.60
CA GLN A 317 34.53 18.44 9.42
C GLN A 317 35.40 19.45 8.67
N THR A 318 35.40 19.40 7.34
CA THR A 318 36.15 20.31 6.47
C THR A 318 35.24 21.27 5.71
N ALA A 319 33.92 21.18 5.90
CA ALA A 319 32.95 22.05 5.25
C ALA A 319 33.11 23.51 5.72
N SER A 320 32.98 24.45 4.78
CA SER A 320 33.15 25.87 5.03
C SER A 320 31.95 26.49 5.77
N ALA A 321 32.14 27.68 6.35
CA ALA A 321 31.07 28.45 7.01
C ALA A 321 29.82 28.65 6.12
N PRO A 322 29.93 28.99 4.82
CA PRO A 322 28.78 29.03 3.91
C PRO A 322 28.01 27.71 3.78
N VAL A 323 28.69 26.56 3.77
CA VAL A 323 28.03 25.24 3.71
C VAL A 323 27.21 25.00 4.97
N TYR A 324 27.76 25.30 6.15
CA TYR A 324 27.00 25.23 7.41
C TYR A 324 25.79 26.16 7.40
N ALA A 325 25.93 27.37 6.83
CA ALA A 325 24.81 28.29 6.65
C ALA A 325 23.72 27.67 5.76
N MET A 326 24.08 27.21 4.55
CA MET A 326 23.14 26.59 3.60
C MET A 326 22.44 25.37 4.18
N VAL A 327 23.16 24.53 4.93
CA VAL A 327 22.60 23.34 5.59
C VAL A 327 21.68 23.72 6.74
N GLY A 328 22.08 24.68 7.59
CA GLY A 328 21.26 25.17 8.69
C GLY A 328 19.96 25.80 8.18
N VAL A 329 20.05 26.64 7.15
CA VAL A 329 18.88 27.19 6.45
C VAL A 329 18.04 26.07 5.84
N SER A 330 18.67 25.09 5.18
CA SER A 330 17.94 23.96 4.60
C SER A 330 17.14 23.19 5.64
N TYR A 331 17.72 22.93 6.83
CA TYR A 331 16.99 22.37 7.97
C TYR A 331 15.81 23.25 8.39
N CYS A 332 15.99 24.57 8.46
CA CYS A 332 14.91 25.53 8.74
C CYS A 332 13.79 25.46 7.69
N ARG A 333 14.13 25.43 6.39
CA ARG A 333 13.17 25.38 5.28
C ARG A 333 12.42 24.05 5.20
N ILE A 334 12.99 22.95 5.70
CA ILE A 334 12.27 21.67 5.89
C ILE A 334 11.69 21.53 7.30
N ALA A 335 11.63 22.63 8.05
CA ALA A 335 11.01 22.77 9.36
C ALA A 335 11.58 21.88 10.47
N ARG A 336 12.90 21.71 10.46
CA ARG A 336 13.67 20.99 11.48
C ARG A 336 14.54 21.94 12.28
N ALA A 337 13.89 22.84 13.01
CA ALA A 337 14.58 23.85 13.82
C ALA A 337 15.57 23.23 14.81
N ASP A 338 15.26 22.09 15.42
CA ASP A 338 16.19 21.42 16.35
C ASP A 338 17.46 20.91 15.66
N SER A 339 17.33 20.33 14.47
CA SER A 339 18.51 19.95 13.68
C SER A 339 19.29 21.18 13.21
N ALA A 340 18.61 22.27 12.86
CA ALA A 340 19.27 23.54 12.55
C ALA A 340 20.03 24.13 13.75
N ARG A 341 19.50 23.99 14.98
CA ARG A 341 20.19 24.39 16.22
C ARG A 341 21.47 23.60 16.44
N LEU A 342 21.47 22.29 16.15
CA LEU A 342 22.68 21.48 16.20
C LEU A 342 23.72 21.95 15.17
N VAL A 343 23.28 22.27 13.94
CA VAL A 343 24.16 22.83 12.91
C VAL A 343 24.70 24.19 13.31
N LEU A 344 23.88 25.07 13.89
CA LEU A 344 24.30 26.36 14.42
C LEU A 344 25.35 26.20 15.54
N ALA A 345 25.11 25.31 16.51
CA ALA A 345 26.04 25.08 17.60
C ALA A 345 27.41 24.64 17.09
N GLU A 346 27.42 23.72 16.13
CA GLU A 346 28.66 23.25 15.50
C GLU A 346 29.33 24.33 14.64
N ALA A 347 28.54 25.12 13.90
CA ALA A 347 29.04 26.23 13.08
C ALA A 347 29.72 27.30 13.93
N VAL A 348 29.10 27.70 15.06
CA VAL A 348 29.66 28.70 15.99
C VAL A 348 30.93 28.17 16.66
N ARG A 349 30.95 26.89 17.01
CA ARG A 349 32.12 26.24 17.61
C ARG A 349 33.32 26.24 16.65
N ARG A 350 33.09 25.97 15.37
CA ARG A 350 34.14 25.85 14.35
C ARG A 350 34.60 27.18 13.78
N PHE A 351 33.67 28.10 13.61
CA PHE A 351 33.90 29.37 12.94
C PHE A 351 33.50 30.54 13.85
N PRO A 352 34.17 30.70 15.01
CA PRO A 352 33.88 31.80 15.92
C PRO A 352 34.19 33.12 15.23
N GLY A 353 33.16 33.91 14.93
CA GLY A 353 33.29 35.19 14.24
C GLY A 353 33.22 35.12 12.71
N ALA A 354 32.87 33.96 12.10
CA ALA A 354 32.64 33.94 10.65
C ALA A 354 31.51 34.89 10.25
N VAL A 355 31.81 35.68 9.22
CA VAL A 355 30.88 36.56 8.52
C VAL A 355 30.58 35.94 7.17
N ILE A 356 29.32 35.94 6.78
CA ILE A 356 28.84 35.46 5.48
C ILE A 356 28.12 36.58 4.75
N LEU A 357 28.14 36.52 3.42
CA LEU A 357 27.45 37.47 2.57
C LEU A 357 26.04 36.95 2.26
N VAL A 358 25.02 37.66 2.71
CA VAL A 358 23.61 37.33 2.45
C VAL A 358 22.94 38.52 1.77
N GLY A 359 22.49 38.34 0.53
CA GLY A 359 21.88 39.42 -0.25
C GLY A 359 22.78 40.65 -0.43
N GLY A 360 24.10 40.44 -0.52
CA GLY A 360 25.09 41.51 -0.64
C GLY A 360 25.44 42.23 0.68
N ARG A 361 24.94 41.75 1.83
CA ARG A 361 25.28 42.29 3.15
C ARG A 361 26.08 41.29 3.96
N GLU A 362 27.15 41.77 4.59
CA GLU A 362 27.93 40.99 5.54
C GLU A 362 27.13 40.81 6.85
N MET A 363 26.95 39.56 7.27
CA MET A 363 26.27 39.21 8.51
C MET A 363 27.05 38.13 9.26
N PRO A 364 27.14 38.21 10.60
CA PRO A 364 27.70 37.11 11.38
C PRO A 364 26.89 35.83 11.16
N LEU A 365 27.57 34.72 10.85
CA LEU A 365 26.94 33.41 10.57
C LEU A 365 25.98 32.98 11.69
N ARG A 366 26.40 33.21 12.94
CA ARG A 366 25.61 32.94 14.14
C ARG A 366 24.27 33.66 14.11
N ASP A 367 24.30 34.94 13.78
CA ASP A 367 23.12 35.81 13.84
C ASP A 367 22.18 35.51 12.68
N TYR A 368 22.74 35.26 11.49
CA TYR A 368 21.96 34.81 10.34
C TYR A 368 21.23 33.49 10.62
N LEU A 369 21.94 32.45 11.08
CA LEU A 369 21.32 31.16 11.38
C LEU A 369 20.33 31.25 12.55
N ARG A 370 20.60 32.07 13.57
CA ARG A 370 19.63 32.32 14.65
C ARG A 370 18.35 32.94 14.12
N HIS A 371 18.47 33.95 13.27
CA HIS A 371 17.34 34.60 12.63
C HIS A 371 16.53 33.58 11.81
N GLU A 372 17.19 32.80 10.95
CA GLU A 372 16.54 31.76 10.15
C GLU A 372 15.90 30.65 10.99
N ILE A 373 16.46 30.31 12.16
CA ILE A 373 15.89 29.33 13.11
C ILE A 373 14.67 29.89 13.85
N VAL A 374 14.68 31.17 14.19
CA VAL A 374 13.55 31.85 14.84
C VAL A 374 12.39 32.00 13.85
N ASP A 375 12.72 32.33 12.60
CA ASP A 375 11.76 32.49 11.51
C ASP A 375 11.42 31.15 10.84
N ALA A 376 12.12 30.08 11.20
CA ALA A 376 11.83 28.75 10.71
C ALA A 376 10.37 28.46 11.02
N PRO A 377 9.59 27.97 10.05
CA PRO A 377 8.24 27.52 10.34
C PRO A 377 8.35 26.52 11.49
N SER A 378 7.69 26.84 12.61
CA SER A 378 7.49 25.88 13.70
C SER A 378 7.02 24.60 13.03
N GLU A 379 7.77 23.50 13.21
CA GLU A 379 7.58 22.22 12.51
C GLU A 379 6.12 22.10 12.10
N PRO A 380 5.75 22.45 10.85
CA PRO A 380 4.38 22.28 10.44
C PRO A 380 4.16 20.81 10.69
N ALA A 381 3.07 20.47 11.36
CA ALA A 381 2.46 19.18 11.14
C ALA A 381 2.42 18.99 9.62
N GLY A 382 3.42 18.27 9.09
CA GLY A 382 3.70 18.06 7.69
C GLY A 382 3.87 19.30 6.85
N SER A 383 5.10 19.58 6.41
CA SER A 383 5.22 19.95 5.00
C SER A 383 4.70 18.73 4.22
N ALA A 384 3.41 18.73 3.88
CA ALA A 384 2.97 18.28 2.57
C ALA A 384 3.89 19.02 1.61
N SER A 385 5.01 18.38 1.26
CA SER A 385 5.94 18.93 0.30
C SER A 385 5.08 19.34 -0.88
N ARG A 386 5.30 20.56 -1.35
CA ARG A 386 4.68 21.14 -2.54
C ARG A 386 4.86 20.19 -3.75
N ASN A 387 4.11 19.10 -3.83
CA ASN A 387 3.75 18.40 -5.07
C ASN A 387 2.70 19.25 -5.81
N LEU A 388 2.85 20.59 -5.76
CA LEU A 388 1.98 21.57 -6.40
C LEU A 388 2.33 21.77 -7.88
N GLY A 389 3.21 20.95 -8.45
CA GLY A 389 3.47 20.95 -9.88
C GLY A 389 3.44 19.54 -10.42
N HIS A 390 2.31 19.15 -11.04
CA HIS A 390 2.19 18.09 -12.06
C HIS A 390 1.64 16.71 -11.66
N GLU A 391 1.33 16.40 -10.40
CA GLU A 391 0.60 15.17 -10.07
C GLU A 391 -0.93 15.43 -10.07
N VAL A 392 -1.52 15.41 -11.26
CA VAL A 392 -2.97 15.32 -11.40
C VAL A 392 -3.41 13.93 -10.93
N GLY A 393 -4.02 13.86 -9.75
CA GLY A 393 -4.49 12.61 -9.14
C GLY A 393 -4.25 12.46 -7.63
N ASN A 394 -3.67 13.47 -6.96
CA ASN A 394 -3.44 13.43 -5.50
C ASN A 394 -4.66 13.99 -4.72
N PRO A 395 -5.31 13.25 -3.80
CA PRO A 395 -6.57 13.64 -3.16
C PRO A 395 -6.52 14.81 -2.14
N PHE A 396 -5.42 15.56 -2.03
CA PHE A 396 -5.28 16.62 -1.01
C PHE A 396 -5.80 17.99 -1.50
N TYR A 397 -6.85 18.54 -0.86
CA TYR A 397 -7.45 19.83 -1.24
C TYR A 397 -7.69 20.79 -0.06
N SER A 398 -7.63 22.10 -0.32
CA SER A 398 -7.52 23.19 0.68
C SER A 398 -8.86 23.73 1.26
N PRO A 399 -8.81 24.46 2.41
CA PRO A 399 -9.95 24.79 3.28
C PRO A 399 -11.12 25.59 2.71
N VAL A 400 -10.89 26.45 1.73
CA VAL A 400 -11.90 27.42 1.26
C VAL A 400 -12.99 26.76 0.39
N ARG A 401 -12.75 25.52 -0.06
CA ARG A 401 -13.65 24.79 -0.97
C ARG A 401 -14.66 23.86 -0.29
N LEU A 402 -14.36 23.33 0.90
CA LEU A 402 -15.27 22.41 1.61
C LEU A 402 -16.43 23.13 2.31
N SER A 403 -16.21 24.35 2.80
CA SER A 403 -17.21 25.11 3.56
C SER A 403 -18.26 25.83 2.69
N ARG A 404 -18.20 25.68 1.36
CA ARG A 404 -19.08 26.36 0.41
C ARG A 404 -20.12 25.44 -0.24
N ILE A 405 -20.24 24.20 0.24
CA ILE A 405 -21.10 23.15 -0.31
C ILE A 405 -22.54 23.26 0.27
N ARG A 406 -23.52 23.63 -0.56
CA ARG A 406 -24.97 23.59 -0.36
C ARG A 406 -25.56 22.38 -1.09
N PHE A 407 -25.77 21.31 -0.34
CA PHE A 407 -26.27 19.99 -0.79
C PHE A 407 -27.67 19.95 -1.45
N ALA A 408 -28.34 21.09 -1.66
CA ALA A 408 -29.71 21.18 -2.16
C ALA A 408 -29.85 21.59 -3.65
N SER A 409 -28.75 21.84 -4.38
CA SER A 409 -28.80 22.39 -5.73
C SER A 409 -28.86 21.32 -6.85
N PRO A 410 -29.73 21.43 -7.89
CA PRO A 410 -30.14 20.30 -8.75
C PRO A 410 -29.20 19.94 -9.93
N ALA A 411 -27.92 20.30 -9.89
CA ALA A 411 -27.10 20.36 -11.11
C ALA A 411 -26.27 19.11 -11.48
N TRP A 412 -26.47 17.92 -10.89
CA TRP A 412 -25.39 16.91 -10.89
C TRP A 412 -25.74 15.40 -10.80
N THR A 413 -26.95 14.96 -11.11
CA THR A 413 -27.32 13.52 -11.02
C THR A 413 -26.92 12.72 -12.27
N ARG A 414 -25.62 12.61 -12.56
CA ARG A 414 -25.12 11.97 -13.78
C ARG A 414 -24.15 10.82 -13.50
N HIS A 415 -24.74 9.63 -13.58
CA HIS A 415 -24.21 8.34 -14.03
C HIS A 415 -24.14 7.26 -13.01
N LEU A 416 -25.16 6.41 -13.04
CA LEU A 416 -25.13 5.17 -12.33
C LEU A 416 -25.88 4.03 -13.04
N GLY A 417 -25.45 2.78 -12.91
CA GLY A 417 -26.22 1.56 -13.20
C GLY A 417 -25.93 0.49 -12.14
N GLY A 418 -26.91 -0.33 -11.73
CA GLY A 418 -26.88 -1.18 -10.52
C GLY A 418 -26.75 -2.71 -10.75
N VAL A 419 -26.00 -3.33 -9.83
CA VAL A 419 -25.94 -4.70 -9.27
C VAL A 419 -26.53 -5.93 -10.01
N TYR A 420 -25.63 -6.85 -10.37
CA TYR A 420 -25.92 -8.25 -10.71
C TYR A 420 -25.91 -9.18 -9.49
N ARG A 421 -27.05 -9.79 -9.17
CA ARG A 421 -27.15 -11.00 -8.32
C ARG A 421 -26.80 -12.26 -9.14
N ARG A 422 -26.26 -13.28 -8.44
CA ARG A 422 -25.78 -14.61 -8.92
C ARG A 422 -26.48 -15.14 -10.20
N ILE A 423 -25.84 -14.99 -11.35
CA ILE A 423 -26.29 -15.57 -12.63
C ILE A 423 -25.87 -17.04 -12.70
N ARG A 424 -26.82 -17.97 -12.81
CA ARG A 424 -26.57 -19.38 -13.13
C ARG A 424 -26.74 -19.59 -14.63
N LEU A 425 -25.65 -19.91 -15.33
CA LEU A 425 -25.71 -20.26 -16.75
C LEU A 425 -26.12 -21.73 -16.87
N GLN A 426 -27.20 -22.00 -17.61
CA GLN A 426 -27.66 -23.36 -17.86
C GLN A 426 -27.30 -23.77 -19.29
N MET A 427 -26.47 -24.79 -19.42
CA MET A 427 -26.12 -25.38 -20.72
C MET A 427 -27.17 -26.43 -21.11
N ALA A 428 -27.73 -26.29 -22.30
CA ALA A 428 -28.53 -27.34 -22.93
C ALA A 428 -27.74 -28.01 -24.06
N ARG A 429 -28.14 -29.20 -24.48
CA ARG A 429 -27.60 -29.91 -25.65
C ARG A 429 -28.68 -30.05 -26.69
N ASP A 430 -28.34 -29.91 -27.96
CA ASP A 430 -29.27 -30.24 -29.04
C ASP A 430 -29.51 -31.75 -29.16
N ALA A 431 -30.35 -32.13 -30.14
CA ALA A 431 -30.68 -33.52 -30.42
C ALA A 431 -29.46 -34.40 -30.76
N ASP A 432 -28.38 -33.80 -31.28
CA ASP A 432 -27.12 -34.48 -31.62
C ASP A 432 -26.15 -34.54 -30.42
N GLY A 433 -26.58 -34.06 -29.25
CA GLY A 433 -25.76 -34.00 -28.05
C GLY A 433 -24.72 -32.88 -28.07
N ARG A 434 -24.72 -31.97 -29.05
CA ARG A 434 -23.79 -30.84 -29.08
C ARG A 434 -24.27 -29.76 -28.11
N PRO A 435 -23.36 -29.11 -27.36
CA PRO A 435 -23.74 -28.04 -26.45
C PRO A 435 -24.34 -26.86 -27.24
N SER A 436 -25.55 -26.48 -26.87
CA SER A 436 -26.17 -25.21 -27.32
C SER A 436 -25.45 -24.02 -26.69
N ARG A 437 -25.77 -22.81 -27.15
CA ARG A 437 -25.34 -21.59 -26.44
C ARG A 437 -25.85 -21.64 -24.98
N PRO A 438 -25.07 -21.15 -24.00
CA PRO A 438 -25.55 -21.07 -22.63
C PRO A 438 -26.79 -20.18 -22.55
N PHE A 439 -27.80 -20.64 -21.79
CA PHE A 439 -28.97 -19.84 -21.46
C PHE A 439 -28.69 -19.01 -20.22
N LEU A 440 -28.99 -17.72 -20.32
CA LEU A 440 -28.97 -16.80 -19.18
C LEU A 440 -30.20 -17.07 -18.30
N PRO A 441 -30.15 -16.80 -16.99
CA PRO A 441 -31.26 -17.07 -16.06
C PRO A 441 -32.60 -16.49 -16.51
N TRP A 442 -32.60 -15.28 -17.09
CA TRP A 442 -33.80 -14.62 -17.60
C TRP A 442 -34.29 -15.16 -18.95
N GLU A 443 -33.50 -15.99 -19.61
CA GLU A 443 -33.93 -16.71 -20.81
C GLU A 443 -34.64 -18.01 -20.44
N LEU A 444 -34.48 -18.50 -19.22
CA LEU A 444 -35.15 -19.68 -18.70
C LEU A 444 -36.33 -19.30 -17.81
N PRO A 445 -37.40 -20.11 -17.80
CA PRO A 445 -38.45 -19.99 -16.80
C PRO A 445 -37.88 -20.09 -15.37
N GLU A 446 -38.45 -19.34 -14.43
CA GLU A 446 -38.04 -19.39 -13.02
C GLU A 446 -38.36 -20.75 -12.37
N ASP A 447 -39.45 -21.40 -12.79
CA ASP A 447 -39.82 -22.74 -12.36
C ASP A 447 -38.97 -23.79 -13.08
N ARG A 448 -38.24 -24.60 -12.30
CA ARG A 448 -37.38 -25.69 -12.78
C ARG A 448 -38.14 -26.72 -13.64
N SER A 449 -39.43 -26.93 -13.37
CA SER A 449 -40.31 -27.79 -14.18
C SER A 449 -40.46 -27.25 -15.59
N GLU A 450 -40.63 -25.93 -15.70
CA GLU A 450 -40.86 -25.23 -16.96
C GLU A 450 -39.58 -25.08 -17.79
N VAL A 451 -38.40 -25.06 -17.14
CA VAL A 451 -37.11 -25.10 -17.83
C VAL A 451 -36.98 -26.34 -18.74
N LEU A 452 -37.40 -27.51 -18.26
CA LEU A 452 -37.36 -28.74 -19.05
C LEU A 452 -38.28 -28.64 -20.27
N THR A 453 -39.51 -28.17 -20.06
CA THR A 453 -40.47 -27.96 -21.16
C THR A 453 -39.97 -26.91 -22.16
N PHE A 454 -39.35 -25.84 -21.67
CA PHE A 454 -38.76 -24.78 -22.48
C PHE A 454 -37.62 -25.30 -23.37
N LEU A 455 -36.72 -26.11 -22.80
CA LEU A 455 -35.61 -26.71 -23.54
C LEU A 455 -36.13 -27.75 -24.54
N GLN A 456 -37.06 -28.61 -24.12
CA GLN A 456 -37.63 -29.66 -24.97
C GLN A 456 -38.37 -29.08 -26.19
N LYS A 457 -39.12 -27.97 -26.01
CA LYS A 457 -39.76 -27.24 -27.12
C LYS A 457 -38.77 -26.72 -28.17
N ARG A 458 -37.49 -26.62 -27.84
CA ARG A 458 -36.42 -26.16 -28.74
C ARG A 458 -35.55 -27.28 -29.27
N GLY A 459 -35.94 -28.53 -29.06
CA GLY A 459 -35.11 -29.69 -29.40
C GLY A 459 -33.83 -29.74 -28.56
N LEU A 460 -33.85 -29.15 -27.36
CA LEU A 460 -32.72 -29.10 -26.45
C LEU A 460 -33.02 -29.95 -25.21
N SER A 461 -32.00 -30.62 -24.69
CA SER A 461 -32.02 -31.38 -23.44
C SER A 461 -31.10 -30.71 -22.42
N ILE A 462 -31.34 -30.86 -21.12
CA ILE A 462 -30.38 -30.40 -20.11
C ILE A 462 -29.09 -31.21 -20.30
N GLY A 463 -27.98 -30.53 -20.59
CA GLY A 463 -26.68 -31.19 -20.60
C GLY A 463 -26.32 -31.61 -19.18
N GLY A 464 -25.93 -32.87 -18.96
CA GLY A 464 -25.49 -33.40 -17.66
C GLY A 464 -24.18 -32.79 -17.10
N GLY A 465 -23.81 -31.59 -17.52
CA GLY A 465 -22.60 -30.89 -17.10
C GLY A 465 -22.94 -29.73 -16.18
N LEU A 466 -22.32 -29.75 -15.00
CA LEU A 466 -22.12 -28.64 -14.06
C LEU A 466 -23.00 -27.42 -14.33
N VAL A 467 -24.03 -27.24 -13.49
CA VAL A 467 -24.45 -25.89 -13.11
C VAL A 467 -23.16 -25.23 -12.62
N TYR A 468 -22.52 -24.41 -13.44
CA TYR A 468 -21.52 -23.50 -12.93
C TYR A 468 -22.35 -22.47 -12.17
N PRO A 469 -22.39 -22.49 -10.83
CA PRO A 469 -22.52 -21.21 -10.19
C PRO A 469 -21.41 -20.36 -10.81
N PHE A 470 -21.76 -19.20 -11.33
CA PHE A 470 -20.77 -18.14 -11.45
C PHE A 470 -20.26 -17.90 -10.02
N ASN A 471 -19.26 -18.69 -9.63
CA ASN A 471 -18.62 -18.75 -8.32
C ASN A 471 -17.39 -17.82 -8.29
N GLY A 472 -17.13 -17.12 -9.39
CA GLY A 472 -16.66 -15.76 -9.23
C GLY A 472 -17.86 -14.95 -8.78
N PRO A 473 -17.91 -14.33 -7.60
CA PRO A 473 -18.57 -13.03 -7.55
C PRO A 473 -18.15 -12.22 -8.80
N PRO A 474 -19.02 -11.45 -9.50
CA PRO A 474 -18.51 -10.34 -10.32
C PRO A 474 -17.67 -9.55 -9.36
N PRO A 475 -16.33 -9.51 -9.48
CA PRO A 475 -15.47 -9.56 -8.32
C PRO A 475 -15.92 -8.54 -7.26
N THR A 476 -16.67 -9.04 -6.27
CA THR A 476 -17.48 -8.21 -5.36
C THR A 476 -16.60 -7.72 -4.21
N GLY A 477 -15.28 -7.81 -4.39
CA GLY A 477 -14.37 -6.98 -3.64
C GLY A 477 -14.29 -5.68 -4.40
N SER A 478 -15.17 -4.73 -4.09
CA SER A 478 -14.91 -3.29 -4.25
C SER A 478 -14.02 -2.96 -5.45
N HIS A 479 -14.37 -3.35 -6.68
CA HIS A 479 -13.48 -3.07 -7.81
C HIS A 479 -13.66 -1.61 -8.16
N PRO A 480 -12.69 -0.74 -7.78
CA PRO A 480 -12.82 0.65 -8.11
C PRO A 480 -12.60 0.70 -9.60
N TYR A 481 -13.61 1.12 -10.35
CA TYR A 481 -13.32 1.98 -11.47
C TYR A 481 -12.45 3.11 -10.91
N HIS A 482 -11.15 3.07 -11.18
CA HIS A 482 -10.26 4.12 -10.69
C HIS A 482 -10.51 5.35 -11.57
N VAL A 483 -11.54 6.11 -11.22
CA VAL A 483 -11.90 7.30 -11.98
C VAL A 483 -10.85 8.36 -11.74
N VAL A 484 -10.19 8.76 -12.82
CA VAL A 484 -9.30 9.91 -12.85
C VAL A 484 -10.09 11.08 -13.38
N ALA A 485 -10.16 12.13 -12.59
CA ALA A 485 -10.76 13.37 -13.02
C ALA A 485 -9.67 14.39 -13.38
N TRP A 486 -9.82 15.02 -14.53
CA TRP A 486 -8.94 16.11 -14.97
C TRP A 486 -9.73 17.11 -15.80
N LYS A 487 -9.78 18.36 -15.35
CA LYS A 487 -10.61 19.43 -15.94
C LYS A 487 -12.07 18.97 -16.06
N ASP A 488 -12.62 18.98 -17.28
CA ASP A 488 -13.95 18.49 -17.60
C ASP A 488 -13.94 17.02 -18.04
N ARG A 489 -12.94 16.21 -17.70
CA ARG A 489 -12.86 14.81 -18.12
C ARG A 489 -12.89 13.89 -16.91
N LEU A 490 -13.71 12.86 -16.96
CA LEU A 490 -13.74 11.73 -16.03
C LEU A 490 -13.36 10.49 -16.82
N ILE A 491 -12.22 9.92 -16.49
CA ILE A 491 -11.67 8.77 -17.20
C ILE A 491 -11.68 7.57 -16.26
N PHE A 492 -12.23 6.47 -16.73
CA PHE A 492 -12.18 5.19 -16.02
C PHE A 492 -12.07 4.05 -17.01
N ASN A 493 -11.71 2.88 -16.53
CA ASN A 493 -11.65 1.69 -17.36
C ASN A 493 -12.13 0.46 -16.58
N ASN A 494 -12.27 -0.69 -17.25
CA ASN A 494 -12.59 -1.97 -16.62
C ASN A 494 -11.56 -3.07 -16.99
N GLY A 495 -10.38 -2.66 -17.48
CA GLY A 495 -9.32 -3.53 -17.98
C GLY A 495 -9.52 -4.01 -19.42
N LEU A 496 -10.69 -3.75 -20.02
CA LEU A 496 -11.02 -4.03 -21.42
C LEU A 496 -11.38 -2.79 -22.21
N SER A 497 -12.05 -1.84 -21.60
CA SER A 497 -12.47 -0.62 -22.25
C SER A 497 -12.14 0.55 -21.35
N VAL A 498 -11.83 1.68 -21.97
CA VAL A 498 -11.58 2.96 -21.30
C VAL A 498 -12.65 3.93 -21.78
N TRP A 499 -13.28 4.61 -20.84
CA TRP A 499 -14.27 5.64 -21.11
C TRP A 499 -13.76 6.98 -20.63
N CYS A 500 -14.08 8.02 -21.39
CA CYS A 500 -13.86 9.40 -21.01
C CYS A 500 -15.19 10.12 -21.10
N LEU A 501 -15.68 10.60 -19.97
CA LEU A 501 -16.93 11.35 -19.86
C LEU A 501 -16.63 12.81 -19.56
N SER A 502 -17.55 13.70 -19.88
CA SER A 502 -17.51 15.07 -19.35
C SER A 502 -17.77 15.07 -17.84
N ALA A 503 -16.95 15.78 -17.06
CA ALA A 503 -17.17 15.92 -15.62
C ALA A 503 -18.36 16.84 -15.29
N ARG A 504 -18.69 17.76 -16.20
CA ARG A 504 -19.82 18.69 -16.11
C ARG A 504 -21.13 18.00 -16.44
N ASP A 505 -21.14 17.19 -17.51
CA ASP A 505 -22.38 16.64 -18.04
C ASP A 505 -22.45 15.15 -18.31
N GLY A 506 -21.44 14.41 -17.88
CA GLY A 506 -21.38 12.97 -18.02
C GLY A 506 -21.37 12.50 -19.47
N ARG A 507 -21.46 13.38 -20.47
CA ARG A 507 -21.51 12.98 -21.88
C ARG A 507 -20.26 12.19 -22.21
N LEU A 508 -20.44 11.05 -22.87
CA LEU A 508 -19.32 10.28 -23.42
C LEU A 508 -18.57 11.13 -24.44
N LEU A 509 -17.30 11.40 -24.16
CA LEU A 509 -16.40 12.16 -25.04
C LEU A 509 -15.69 11.22 -26.00
N TRP A 510 -15.19 10.09 -25.50
CA TRP A 510 -14.64 9.01 -26.30
C TRP A 510 -14.62 7.70 -25.51
N ARG A 511 -14.51 6.60 -26.25
CA ARG A 511 -14.35 5.25 -25.71
C ARG A 511 -13.22 4.55 -26.48
N TYR A 512 -12.36 3.84 -25.77
CA TYR A 512 -11.39 2.92 -26.32
C TYR A 512 -11.79 1.51 -25.92
N ASP A 513 -11.96 0.62 -26.91
CA ASP A 513 -12.20 -0.79 -26.67
C ASP A 513 -10.94 -1.60 -27.01
N ASN A 514 -10.57 -2.51 -26.11
CA ASN A 514 -9.58 -3.53 -26.41
C ASN A 514 -10.12 -4.37 -27.58
N PRO A 515 -9.36 -4.61 -28.65
CA PRO A 515 -9.82 -5.32 -29.84
C PRO A 515 -10.19 -6.80 -29.61
N ILE A 516 -10.24 -7.26 -28.36
CA ILE A 516 -10.69 -8.60 -28.01
C ILE A 516 -12.22 -8.56 -27.86
N ASP A 517 -12.92 -9.36 -28.66
CA ASP A 517 -14.36 -9.53 -28.54
C ASP A 517 -14.71 -10.26 -27.23
N ASP A 518 -15.50 -9.63 -26.37
CA ASP A 518 -16.00 -10.23 -25.14
C ASP A 518 -16.77 -11.53 -25.41
N GLU A 519 -17.45 -11.64 -26.56
CA GLU A 519 -18.15 -12.85 -26.96
C GLU A 519 -17.16 -14.00 -27.27
N GLU A 520 -16.02 -13.70 -27.90
CA GLU A 520 -14.95 -14.66 -28.19
C GLU A 520 -14.24 -15.14 -26.91
N ILE A 521 -14.01 -14.24 -25.94
CA ILE A 521 -13.56 -14.61 -24.60
C ILE A 521 -14.57 -15.56 -23.96
N LEU A 522 -15.85 -15.19 -23.92
CA LEU A 522 -16.91 -15.98 -23.28
C LEU A 522 -17.04 -17.37 -23.90
N ARG A 523 -17.00 -17.50 -25.24
CA ARG A 523 -17.03 -18.80 -25.92
C ARG A 523 -15.85 -19.68 -25.53
N THR A 524 -14.67 -19.07 -25.35
CA THR A 524 -13.45 -19.81 -25.08
C THR A 524 -13.23 -20.14 -23.60
N LEU A 525 -13.78 -19.33 -22.67
CA LEU A 525 -13.85 -19.65 -21.24
C LEU A 525 -14.59 -20.99 -20.98
N LEU A 526 -15.47 -21.41 -21.90
CA LEU A 526 -16.22 -22.66 -21.80
C LEU A 526 -15.39 -23.89 -22.22
N THR A 527 -14.33 -23.71 -23.03
CA THR A 527 -13.51 -24.81 -23.56
C THR A 527 -12.12 -24.89 -22.94
N ILE A 528 -11.58 -23.76 -22.45
CA ILE A 528 -10.30 -23.68 -21.75
C ILE A 528 -10.56 -23.46 -20.25
N PRO A 529 -9.90 -24.16 -19.32
CA PRO A 529 -9.91 -23.83 -17.89
C PRO A 529 -9.17 -22.49 -17.66
N PHE A 530 -9.84 -21.42 -18.04
CA PHE A 530 -9.30 -20.08 -18.11
C PHE A 530 -9.81 -19.31 -16.89
N ARG A 531 -8.89 -18.91 -16.00
CA ARG A 531 -9.25 -18.06 -14.86
C ARG A 531 -8.78 -16.66 -15.17
N ARG A 532 -9.73 -15.81 -15.60
CA ARG A 532 -9.50 -14.37 -15.70
C ARG A 532 -9.24 -13.85 -14.30
N GLU A 533 -8.04 -13.33 -14.06
CA GLU A 533 -7.76 -12.68 -12.79
C GLU A 533 -8.67 -11.45 -12.64
N PRO A 534 -9.10 -11.09 -11.41
CA PRO A 534 -9.83 -9.85 -11.21
C PRO A 534 -8.95 -8.71 -11.71
N LYS A 535 -9.56 -7.84 -12.51
CA LYS A 535 -8.86 -6.82 -13.28
C LYS A 535 -8.69 -5.58 -12.44
N TYR A 536 -7.60 -4.87 -12.65
CA TYR A 536 -7.35 -3.62 -11.94
C TYR A 536 -7.23 -2.49 -12.95
N PRO A 537 -8.36 -1.83 -13.23
CA PRO A 537 -8.43 -0.82 -14.26
C PRO A 537 -7.87 0.51 -13.77
N TYR A 538 -6.55 0.65 -13.79
CA TYR A 538 -5.93 1.93 -13.47
C TYR A 538 -5.77 2.80 -14.69
N SER A 539 -6.12 4.06 -14.52
CA SER A 539 -5.85 5.13 -15.48
C SER A 539 -4.97 6.19 -14.81
N LEU A 540 -4.17 6.87 -15.61
CA LEU A 540 -3.36 8.02 -15.20
C LEU A 540 -3.43 9.07 -16.30
N VAL A 541 -3.79 10.31 -15.96
CA VAL A 541 -3.80 11.44 -16.90
C VAL A 541 -2.52 12.24 -16.72
N VAL A 542 -1.81 12.51 -17.82
CA VAL A 542 -0.62 13.38 -17.81
C VAL A 542 -0.83 14.50 -18.81
N GLU A 543 -1.21 15.67 -18.28
CA GLU A 543 -1.52 16.86 -19.08
C GLU A 543 -0.36 17.29 -19.99
N LYS A 544 0.87 17.27 -19.48
CA LYS A 544 2.07 17.67 -20.24
C LYS A 544 2.29 16.81 -21.49
N GLU A 545 1.92 15.54 -21.43
CA GLU A 545 2.03 14.60 -22.56
C GLU A 545 0.73 14.54 -23.39
N LYS A 546 -0.32 15.26 -22.97
CA LYS A 546 -1.69 15.16 -23.50
C LYS A 546 -2.13 13.70 -23.67
N ALA A 547 -1.89 12.88 -22.65
CA ALA A 547 -2.05 11.43 -22.72
C ALA A 547 -2.79 10.85 -21.51
N VAL A 548 -3.46 9.73 -21.76
CA VAL A 548 -4.02 8.85 -20.73
C VAL A 548 -3.26 7.53 -20.78
N TYR A 549 -2.63 7.17 -19.68
CA TYR A 549 -1.98 5.87 -19.53
C TYR A 549 -2.91 4.91 -18.80
N VAL A 550 -3.06 3.70 -19.32
CA VAL A 550 -3.97 2.69 -18.76
C VAL A 550 -3.29 1.35 -18.64
N VAL A 551 -3.62 0.60 -17.60
CA VAL A 551 -3.22 -0.80 -17.42
C VAL A 551 -4.35 -1.69 -17.92
N MET A 552 -4.08 -2.53 -18.92
CA MET A 552 -5.08 -3.38 -19.58
C MET A 552 -4.52 -4.75 -19.93
N GLU A 553 -5.39 -5.71 -20.25
CA GLU A 553 -4.96 -7.02 -20.77
C GLU A 553 -4.24 -6.86 -22.11
N ASN A 554 -3.13 -7.58 -22.30
CA ASN A 554 -2.36 -7.52 -23.54
C ASN A 554 -3.12 -8.19 -24.70
N PRO A 555 -3.63 -7.42 -25.70
CA PRO A 555 -4.42 -7.96 -26.80
C PRO A 555 -3.68 -9.01 -27.63
N ASP A 556 -2.38 -8.78 -27.83
CA ASP A 556 -1.57 -9.60 -28.74
C ASP A 556 -1.36 -11.00 -28.15
N VAL A 557 -1.17 -11.10 -26.83
CA VAL A 557 -1.01 -12.39 -26.13
C VAL A 557 -2.33 -13.15 -26.07
N VAL A 558 -3.43 -12.46 -25.79
CA VAL A 558 -4.76 -13.08 -25.79
C VAL A 558 -5.08 -13.68 -27.16
N LYS A 559 -4.85 -12.90 -28.23
CA LYS A 559 -5.05 -13.35 -29.60
C LYS A 559 -4.16 -14.55 -29.95
N LYS A 560 -2.88 -14.52 -29.55
CA LYS A 560 -1.94 -15.64 -29.77
C LYS A 560 -2.40 -16.92 -29.06
N VAL A 561 -2.79 -16.81 -27.79
CA VAL A 561 -3.32 -17.92 -26.99
C VAL A 561 -4.56 -18.54 -27.66
N PHE A 562 -5.48 -17.70 -28.15
CA PHE A 562 -6.66 -18.17 -28.85
C PHE A 562 -6.30 -18.89 -30.16
N GLN A 563 -5.37 -18.34 -30.95
CA GLN A 563 -4.89 -18.99 -32.16
C GLN A 563 -4.21 -20.33 -31.88
N GLU A 564 -3.42 -20.44 -30.82
CA GLU A 564 -2.78 -21.69 -30.41
C GLU A 564 -3.80 -22.72 -29.93
N HIS A 565 -4.82 -22.31 -29.18
CA HIS A 565 -5.89 -23.20 -28.75
C HIS A 565 -6.74 -23.71 -29.91
N ALA A 566 -7.09 -22.82 -30.85
CA ALA A 566 -7.82 -23.18 -32.06
C ALA A 566 -7.02 -24.20 -32.91
N LYS A 567 -5.70 -24.01 -33.03
CA LYS A 567 -4.80 -24.95 -33.73
C LYS A 567 -4.69 -26.31 -33.03
N ALA A 568 -4.81 -26.37 -31.71
CA ALA A 568 -4.77 -27.60 -30.93
C ALA A 568 -6.06 -28.45 -31.03
N GLY A 569 -7.01 -28.08 -31.91
CA GLY A 569 -8.20 -28.88 -32.21
C GLY A 569 -9.21 -28.99 -31.07
N GLY A 570 -9.19 -28.06 -30.10
CA GLY A 570 -10.11 -28.07 -28.96
C GLY A 570 -9.92 -29.25 -28.01
N GLY A 571 -8.81 -29.99 -28.13
CA GLY A 571 -8.46 -31.06 -27.20
C GLY A 571 -8.39 -30.55 -25.76
N ARG A 572 -8.76 -31.40 -24.80
CA ARG A 572 -8.79 -31.07 -23.36
C ARG A 572 -7.40 -30.59 -22.93
N TRP A 573 -7.27 -29.28 -22.77
CA TRP A 573 -5.99 -28.66 -22.44
C TRP A 573 -5.53 -29.17 -21.06
N SER A 574 -4.26 -29.54 -20.96
CA SER A 574 -3.67 -30.26 -19.82
C SER A 574 -3.52 -29.37 -18.58
N GLY A 575 -4.62 -28.82 -18.04
CA GLY A 575 -4.72 -28.20 -16.71
C GLY A 575 -3.82 -26.98 -16.44
N ALA A 576 -2.90 -26.61 -17.33
CA ALA A 576 -2.03 -25.46 -17.17
C ALA A 576 -2.87 -24.20 -17.24
N ARG A 577 -2.72 -23.34 -16.23
CA ARG A 577 -3.45 -22.08 -16.16
C ARG A 577 -2.74 -21.05 -17.02
N ILE A 578 -3.46 -20.43 -17.94
CA ILE A 578 -2.95 -19.30 -18.73
C ILE A 578 -3.11 -18.04 -17.90
N VAL A 579 -1.99 -17.37 -17.61
CA VAL A 579 -2.00 -16.01 -17.06
C VAL A 579 -1.92 -15.05 -18.24
N ILE A 580 -2.95 -14.21 -18.42
CA ILE A 580 -2.89 -13.14 -19.42
C ILE A 580 -2.03 -12.01 -18.83
N PRO A 581 -0.93 -11.62 -19.48
CA PRO A 581 -0.15 -10.49 -19.02
C PRO A 581 -0.93 -9.18 -19.16
N SER A 582 -0.76 -8.31 -18.17
CA SER A 582 -1.16 -6.91 -18.27
C SER A 582 -0.12 -6.12 -19.07
N THR A 583 -0.55 -5.06 -19.73
CA THR A 583 0.32 -4.11 -20.42
C THR A 583 -0.08 -2.68 -20.09
N VAL A 584 0.83 -1.74 -20.34
CA VAL A 584 0.56 -0.31 -20.28
C VAL A 584 0.26 0.19 -21.69
N LEU A 585 -0.88 0.85 -21.86
CA LEU A 585 -1.24 1.55 -23.08
C LEU A 585 -1.14 3.06 -22.87
N CYS A 586 -0.78 3.78 -23.92
CA CYS A 586 -0.91 5.23 -23.98
C CYS A 586 -2.00 5.58 -24.98
N LEU A 587 -3.03 6.26 -24.50
CA LEU A 587 -4.11 6.80 -25.32
C LEU A 587 -3.95 8.32 -25.46
N ASP A 588 -4.34 8.82 -26.61
CA ASP A 588 -4.51 10.25 -26.83
C ASP A 588 -5.64 10.78 -25.94
N MET A 589 -5.38 11.84 -25.18
CA MET A 589 -6.33 12.34 -24.17
C MET A 589 -7.61 12.94 -24.77
N ASP A 590 -7.55 13.46 -26.00
CA ASP A 590 -8.67 14.12 -26.63
C ASP A 590 -9.53 13.17 -27.46
N THR A 591 -8.92 12.14 -28.05
CA THR A 591 -9.59 11.22 -28.99
C THR A 591 -9.71 9.78 -28.50
N GLY A 592 -9.00 9.40 -27.43
CA GLY A 592 -8.94 8.01 -26.95
C GLY A 592 -8.15 7.06 -27.86
N LYS A 593 -7.54 7.56 -28.95
CA LYS A 593 -6.79 6.73 -29.90
C LYS A 593 -5.50 6.20 -29.28
N LEU A 594 -5.19 4.93 -29.54
CA LEU A 594 -3.95 4.30 -29.08
C LEU A 594 -2.73 4.96 -29.75
N ARG A 595 -1.80 5.47 -28.93
CA ARG A 595 -0.49 5.99 -29.36
C ARG A 595 0.57 4.90 -29.35
N TRP A 596 0.67 4.13 -28.27
CA TRP A 596 1.61 3.02 -28.14
C TRP A 596 1.14 1.97 -27.11
N ASN A 597 1.74 0.77 -27.17
CA ASN A 597 1.54 -0.34 -26.24
C ASN A 597 2.92 -0.84 -25.75
N ALA A 598 3.16 -0.81 -24.44
CA ALA A 598 4.45 -1.16 -23.84
C ALA A 598 4.89 -2.60 -24.11
N ALA A 599 3.95 -3.53 -24.29
CA ALA A 599 4.24 -4.94 -24.58
C ALA A 599 5.05 -5.14 -25.87
N ARG A 600 5.03 -4.18 -26.81
CA ARG A 600 5.83 -4.25 -28.04
C ARG A 600 7.32 -3.98 -27.82
N TYR A 601 7.68 -3.42 -26.68
CA TYR A 601 9.05 -3.05 -26.32
C TYR A 601 9.62 -3.90 -25.18
N ASP A 602 8.83 -4.85 -24.66
CA ASP A 602 9.29 -5.81 -23.66
C ASP A 602 9.91 -7.02 -24.38
N ASP A 603 11.24 -7.10 -24.34
CA ASP A 603 12.02 -8.21 -24.88
C ASP A 603 11.79 -9.54 -24.12
N ARG A 604 11.25 -9.47 -22.90
CA ARG A 604 10.89 -10.67 -22.13
C ARG A 604 9.48 -11.10 -22.48
N ALA A 605 9.36 -12.34 -22.97
CA ALA A 605 8.07 -13.00 -23.17
C ALA A 605 7.39 -13.47 -21.86
N GLU A 606 7.91 -13.05 -20.70
CA GLU A 606 7.36 -13.47 -19.41
C GLU A 606 5.99 -12.81 -19.15
N PRO A 607 5.01 -13.59 -18.67
CA PRO A 607 3.75 -13.01 -18.21
C PRO A 607 4.02 -12.00 -17.08
N THR A 608 3.60 -10.76 -17.28
CA THR A 608 3.68 -9.70 -16.28
C THR A 608 2.29 -9.35 -15.77
N VAL A 609 2.15 -9.21 -14.47
CA VAL A 609 0.90 -8.82 -13.82
C VAL A 609 1.11 -7.48 -13.15
N ILE A 610 0.30 -6.51 -13.57
CA ILE A 610 0.29 -5.13 -13.06
C ILE A 610 -1.03 -4.94 -12.32
N ARG A 611 -1.00 -4.68 -11.01
CA ARG A 611 -2.22 -4.42 -10.21
C ARG A 611 -2.16 -3.13 -9.40
N GLY A 612 -1.40 -2.14 -9.85
CA GLY A 612 -1.38 -0.81 -9.23
C GLY A 612 -1.46 0.34 -10.22
N PRO A 613 -1.93 1.55 -9.81
CA PRO A 613 -1.76 2.75 -10.62
C PRO A 613 -0.32 2.99 -11.02
N LEU A 614 -0.19 3.52 -12.23
CA LEU A 614 1.07 4.06 -12.74
C LEU A 614 1.40 5.35 -11.98
N ARG A 615 2.68 5.59 -11.73
CA ARG A 615 3.18 6.89 -11.26
C ARG A 615 3.94 7.58 -12.38
N TYR A 616 3.87 8.91 -12.46
CA TYR A 616 4.58 9.69 -13.48
C TYR A 616 5.51 10.70 -12.83
N SER A 617 6.76 10.75 -13.28
CA SER A 617 7.69 11.85 -12.96
C SER A 617 8.69 12.02 -14.09
N CYS A 618 9.01 13.28 -14.42
CA CYS A 618 10.05 13.64 -15.39
C CYS A 618 9.96 12.90 -16.75
N GLY A 619 8.77 12.68 -17.29
CA GLY A 619 8.58 12.00 -18.58
C GLY A 619 8.70 10.47 -18.51
N VAL A 620 8.69 9.89 -17.31
CA VAL A 620 8.83 8.45 -17.06
C VAL A 620 7.65 7.97 -16.23
N LEU A 621 7.13 6.79 -16.59
CA LEU A 621 6.12 6.07 -15.83
C LEU A 621 6.79 4.96 -15.01
N TYR A 622 6.37 4.85 -13.76
CA TYR A 622 6.89 3.89 -12.79
C TYR A 622 5.77 3.00 -12.29
N PHE A 623 6.01 1.69 -12.25
CA PHE A 623 5.05 0.71 -11.75
C PHE A 623 5.76 -0.56 -11.32
N THR A 624 5.18 -1.24 -10.34
CA THR A 624 5.63 -2.54 -9.86
C THR A 624 4.93 -3.65 -10.63
N VAL A 625 5.63 -4.75 -10.85
CA VAL A 625 5.09 -5.93 -11.53
C VAL A 625 5.43 -7.20 -10.78
N ALA A 626 4.52 -8.17 -10.86
CA ALA A 626 4.82 -9.55 -10.58
C ALA A 626 5.04 -10.29 -11.92
N SER A 627 6.15 -11.00 -12.08
CA SER A 627 6.44 -11.82 -13.26
C SER A 627 6.86 -13.23 -12.87
N GLY A 628 6.93 -14.13 -13.85
CA GLY A 628 7.40 -15.50 -13.65
C GLY A 628 6.29 -16.55 -13.47
N ALA A 629 6.70 -17.75 -13.12
CA ALA A 629 5.83 -18.91 -13.04
C ALA A 629 5.08 -18.98 -11.69
N PRO A 630 3.91 -19.63 -11.63
CA PRO A 630 3.21 -19.98 -10.38
C PRO A 630 4.06 -20.53 -9.21
N SER A 631 5.18 -21.18 -9.51
CA SER A 631 6.11 -21.73 -8.51
C SER A 631 7.08 -20.70 -7.95
N ARG A 632 7.37 -19.64 -8.70
CA ARG A 632 8.30 -18.56 -8.34
C ARG A 632 7.85 -17.26 -9.01
N VAL A 633 7.34 -16.34 -8.20
CA VAL A 633 6.92 -15.01 -8.64
C VAL A 633 8.08 -14.05 -8.37
N ALA A 634 8.61 -13.41 -9.41
CA ALA A 634 9.56 -12.32 -9.27
C ALA A 634 8.79 -10.99 -9.12
N PHE A 635 9.28 -10.11 -8.25
CA PHE A 635 8.78 -8.75 -8.11
C PHE A 635 9.78 -7.80 -8.74
N GLU A 636 9.32 -6.93 -9.65
CA GLU A 636 10.17 -5.92 -10.28
C GLU A 636 9.55 -4.54 -10.16
N LEU A 637 10.38 -3.51 -10.10
CA LEU A 637 10.01 -2.13 -10.40
C LEU A 637 10.46 -1.79 -11.82
N ARG A 638 9.57 -1.23 -12.62
CA ARG A 638 9.85 -0.85 -14.01
C ARG A 638 9.70 0.64 -14.20
N ALA A 639 10.56 1.18 -15.05
CA ALA A 639 10.48 2.55 -15.55
C ALA A 639 10.34 2.53 -17.07
N ILE A 640 9.29 3.14 -17.60
CA ILE A 640 9.07 3.27 -19.05
C ILE A 640 8.95 4.74 -19.45
N GLU A 641 9.45 5.08 -20.63
CA GLU A 641 9.30 6.41 -21.18
C GLU A 641 7.84 6.71 -21.51
N ALA A 642 7.30 7.79 -20.96
CA ALA A 642 5.89 8.15 -21.13
C ALA A 642 5.53 8.46 -22.61
N ARG A 643 6.50 8.91 -23.41
CA ARG A 643 6.29 9.24 -24.83
C ARG A 643 6.36 8.04 -25.77
N THR A 644 7.27 7.10 -25.49
CA THR A 644 7.62 6.04 -26.44
C THR A 644 7.19 4.65 -25.97
N GLY A 645 6.89 4.48 -24.68
CA GLY A 645 6.62 3.17 -24.06
C GLY A 645 7.87 2.31 -23.89
N ARG A 646 9.07 2.81 -24.25
CA ARG A 646 10.33 2.07 -24.11
C ARG A 646 10.74 1.92 -22.65
N ILE A 647 11.22 0.74 -22.28
CA ILE A 647 11.72 0.48 -20.93
C ILE A 647 13.07 1.19 -20.77
N ARG A 648 13.18 2.06 -19.75
CA ARG A 648 14.44 2.69 -19.37
C ARG A 648 15.29 1.77 -18.52
N TRP A 649 14.68 1.16 -17.51
CA TRP A 649 15.33 0.23 -16.61
C TRP A 649 14.31 -0.69 -15.93
N ARG A 650 14.81 -1.81 -15.40
CA ARG A 650 14.09 -2.76 -14.55
C ARG A 650 14.92 -3.01 -13.29
N THR A 651 14.26 -3.06 -12.16
CA THR A 651 14.91 -3.32 -10.86
C THR A 651 14.22 -4.51 -10.22
N SER A 652 14.95 -5.61 -10.03
CA SER A 652 14.45 -6.74 -9.24
C SER A 652 14.31 -6.31 -7.78
N LEU A 653 13.13 -6.50 -7.21
CA LEU A 653 12.82 -6.22 -5.80
C LEU A 653 12.86 -7.48 -4.94
N GLY A 654 12.86 -8.65 -5.59
CA GLY A 654 12.90 -9.95 -4.95
C GLY A 654 12.06 -10.97 -5.69
N SER A 655 11.89 -12.12 -5.07
CA SER A 655 11.04 -13.19 -5.54
C SER A 655 10.39 -13.90 -4.37
N TRP A 656 9.24 -14.49 -4.62
CA TRP A 656 8.50 -15.32 -3.69
C TRP A 656 8.37 -16.72 -4.26
N THR A 657 8.85 -17.71 -3.52
CA THR A 657 8.74 -19.13 -3.88
C THR A 657 7.56 -19.74 -3.15
N ASN A 658 6.76 -20.51 -3.88
CA ASN A 658 5.57 -21.12 -3.31
C ASN A 658 5.96 -22.11 -2.19
N LEU A 659 5.29 -22.04 -1.02
CA LEU A 659 5.45 -22.94 0.13
C LEU A 659 5.41 -24.43 -0.24
N SER A 660 4.68 -24.81 -1.30
CA SER A 660 4.68 -26.19 -1.79
C SER A 660 6.05 -26.71 -2.25
N SER A 661 6.98 -25.80 -2.56
CA SER A 661 8.37 -26.13 -2.91
C SER A 661 9.28 -26.32 -1.69
N VAL A 662 8.84 -25.92 -0.47
CA VAL A 662 9.52 -26.21 0.80
C VAL A 662 9.23 -27.68 1.16
N LYS A 663 9.83 -28.58 0.37
CA LYS A 663 9.80 -30.04 0.54
C LYS A 663 10.52 -30.41 1.83
N GLY A 664 9.83 -30.38 2.98
CA GLY A 664 10.42 -30.83 4.24
C GLY A 664 9.62 -30.56 5.51
N GLY A 665 8.73 -29.56 5.52
CA GLY A 665 7.89 -29.29 6.69
C GLY A 665 6.75 -30.30 6.82
N ALA A 666 6.41 -30.71 8.05
CA ALA A 666 5.31 -31.61 8.37
C ALA A 666 3.93 -31.18 7.81
N LEU A 667 3.78 -29.89 7.44
CA LEU A 667 2.59 -29.31 6.81
C LEU A 667 2.52 -29.53 5.27
N GLY A 668 3.62 -29.93 4.61
CA GLY A 668 3.74 -29.93 3.14
C GLY A 668 3.14 -31.14 2.41
N LYS A 669 2.81 -32.24 3.11
CA LYS A 669 2.36 -33.49 2.45
C LYS A 669 0.84 -33.63 2.26
N GLY A 670 0.01 -32.79 2.88
CA GLY A 670 -1.45 -33.01 2.92
C GLY A 670 -2.34 -31.90 2.37
N VAL A 671 -1.86 -30.65 2.34
CA VAL A 671 -2.72 -29.51 1.99
C VAL A 671 -2.40 -29.05 0.57
N GLY A 672 -3.02 -29.73 -0.41
CA GLY A 672 -2.92 -29.40 -1.83
C GLY A 672 -3.55 -28.05 -2.15
N PHE A 673 -2.91 -26.94 -1.77
CA PHE A 673 -3.23 -25.63 -2.30
C PHE A 673 -2.75 -25.56 -3.75
N GLY A 674 -3.45 -26.23 -4.66
CA GLY A 674 -3.22 -26.18 -6.11
C GLY A 674 -3.55 -24.81 -6.73
N VAL A 675 -3.60 -23.75 -5.94
CA VAL A 675 -3.81 -22.39 -6.42
C VAL A 675 -2.55 -21.60 -6.11
N PRO A 676 -1.67 -21.33 -7.10
CA PRO A 676 -0.66 -20.29 -6.96
C PRO A 676 -1.32 -19.03 -6.46
N ILE A 677 -0.86 -18.62 -5.30
CA ILE A 677 -1.16 -17.32 -4.73
C ILE A 677 -0.29 -16.34 -5.50
N LEU A 678 -0.90 -15.66 -6.48
CA LEU A 678 -0.23 -14.55 -7.14
C LEU A 678 -0.26 -13.36 -6.17
N ILE A 679 0.83 -13.20 -5.42
CA ILE A 679 1.15 -11.96 -4.73
C ILE A 679 1.44 -10.93 -5.81
N VAL A 680 0.81 -9.75 -5.71
CA VAL A 680 1.08 -8.68 -6.66
C VAL A 680 1.45 -7.42 -5.92
N PRO A 681 2.58 -6.80 -6.29
CA PRO A 681 3.10 -5.67 -5.56
C PRO A 681 2.17 -4.45 -5.69
N PRO A 682 2.02 -3.67 -4.62
CA PRO A 682 1.33 -2.40 -4.67
C PRO A 682 2.00 -1.34 -5.51
N PRO A 683 1.23 -0.30 -5.89
CA PRO A 683 1.72 0.74 -6.76
C PRO A 683 2.82 1.50 -6.04
N PRO A 684 3.92 1.82 -6.73
CA PRO A 684 5.00 2.53 -6.08
C PRO A 684 4.57 3.93 -5.65
N LEU A 685 5.32 4.53 -4.74
CA LEU A 685 5.21 5.93 -4.38
C LEU A 685 6.42 6.69 -4.93
N ILE A 686 6.19 7.80 -5.62
CA ILE A 686 7.27 8.71 -5.98
C ILE A 686 7.50 9.65 -4.81
N TYR A 687 8.72 9.66 -4.30
CA TYR A 687 9.14 10.53 -3.22
C TYR A 687 10.43 11.22 -3.65
N ASP A 688 10.30 12.50 -4.02
CA ASP A 688 11.42 13.31 -4.50
C ASP A 688 12.14 12.66 -5.71
N ARG A 689 13.44 12.31 -5.59
CA ARG A 689 14.24 11.67 -6.65
C ARG A 689 14.22 10.13 -6.55
N THR A 690 13.27 9.57 -5.80
CA THR A 690 13.21 8.14 -5.48
C THR A 690 11.82 7.56 -5.68
N VAL A 691 11.79 6.24 -5.86
CA VAL A 691 10.62 5.39 -5.93
C VAL A 691 10.65 4.46 -4.74
N ILE A 692 9.57 4.45 -3.98
CA ILE A 692 9.35 3.52 -2.89
C ILE A 692 8.46 2.42 -3.42
N ALA A 693 8.95 1.18 -3.42
CA ALA A 693 8.24 0.03 -3.94
C ALA A 693 8.03 -1.00 -2.83
N LEU A 694 6.77 -1.37 -2.58
CA LEU A 694 6.39 -2.42 -1.66
C LEU A 694 6.02 -3.66 -2.48
N THR A 695 6.46 -4.85 -2.07
CA THR A 695 6.24 -6.09 -2.83
C THR A 695 4.98 -6.85 -2.42
N ASP A 696 4.44 -6.60 -1.22
CA ASP A 696 3.43 -7.45 -0.58
C ASP A 696 3.86 -8.93 -0.46
N GLY A 697 5.16 -9.17 -0.56
CA GLY A 697 5.83 -10.45 -0.34
C GLY A 697 7.12 -10.19 0.42
N GLY A 698 6.99 -9.61 1.61
CA GLY A 698 8.07 -9.44 2.59
C GLY A 698 9.09 -8.32 2.36
N THR A 699 8.96 -7.46 1.34
CA THR A 699 10.00 -6.49 0.98
C THR A 699 9.48 -5.07 0.71
N LEU A 700 10.20 -4.07 1.23
CA LEU A 700 10.08 -2.64 0.91
C LEU A 700 11.40 -2.15 0.32
N ALA A 701 11.39 -1.48 -0.83
CA ALA A 701 12.59 -1.01 -1.50
C ALA A 701 12.55 0.50 -1.74
N PHE A 702 13.73 1.14 -1.64
CA PHE A 702 13.95 2.55 -1.92
C PHE A 702 14.88 2.68 -3.12
N VAL A 703 14.34 3.08 -4.27
CA VAL A 703 14.99 2.98 -5.57
C VAL A 703 15.15 4.37 -6.19
N ARG A 704 16.29 4.67 -6.82
CA ARG A 704 16.53 5.95 -7.48
C ARG A 704 15.75 6.08 -8.79
N LEU A 705 15.03 7.20 -8.99
CA LEU A 705 14.20 7.43 -10.19
C LEU A 705 15.01 7.42 -11.50
N ALA A 706 16.24 7.94 -11.46
CA ALA A 706 17.04 8.18 -12.65
C ALA A 706 17.46 6.87 -13.35
N ASP A 707 17.87 5.86 -12.58
CA ASP A 707 18.54 4.68 -13.12
C ASP A 707 18.16 3.35 -12.44
N GLY A 708 17.15 3.35 -11.57
CA GLY A 708 16.64 2.12 -10.97
C GLY A 708 17.56 1.51 -9.91
N ARG A 709 18.61 2.22 -9.47
CA ARG A 709 19.49 1.70 -8.41
C ARG A 709 18.80 1.66 -7.06
N ILE A 710 18.99 0.56 -6.37
CA ILE A 710 18.48 0.36 -5.02
C ILE A 710 19.40 1.08 -4.04
N ASN A 711 18.84 2.02 -3.29
CA ASN A 711 19.54 2.67 -2.18
C ASN A 711 19.52 1.76 -0.95
N TRP A 712 18.34 1.22 -0.62
CA TRP A 712 18.17 0.21 0.42
C TRP A 712 16.93 -0.65 0.15
N ILE A 713 16.90 -1.83 0.77
CA ILE A 713 15.77 -2.76 0.83
C ILE A 713 15.56 -3.14 2.30
N ALA A 714 14.34 -3.01 2.80
CA ALA A 714 13.94 -3.46 4.12
C ALA A 714 13.05 -4.69 4.00
N ARG A 715 13.40 -5.74 4.75
CA ARG A 715 12.53 -6.92 4.93
C ARG A 715 11.57 -6.67 6.08
N TYR A 716 10.31 -7.04 5.88
CA TYR A 716 9.31 -7.01 6.95
C TYR A 716 8.79 -8.41 7.26
N ASN A 717 8.21 -8.58 8.45
CA ASN A 717 7.72 -9.87 8.89
C ASN A 717 6.37 -10.17 8.22
N GLU A 718 6.33 -11.21 7.39
CA GLU A 718 5.09 -11.88 6.97
C GLU A 718 4.48 -12.62 8.17
N SER A 719 3.15 -12.70 8.26
CA SER A 719 2.53 -13.51 9.30
C SER A 719 2.41 -14.99 8.88
N ALA A 720 2.90 -15.91 9.71
CA ALA A 720 2.72 -17.35 9.52
C ALA A 720 1.22 -17.75 9.48
N ALA A 721 0.40 -17.09 10.32
CA ALA A 721 -1.06 -17.24 10.29
C ALA A 721 -1.68 -16.60 9.04
N SER A 722 -1.06 -15.56 8.48
CA SER A 722 -1.45 -14.96 7.20
C SER A 722 -1.20 -15.91 6.04
N LEU A 723 -0.11 -16.70 6.03
CA LEU A 723 0.19 -17.67 4.97
C LEU A 723 -0.83 -18.81 4.88
N LEU A 724 -1.22 -19.40 6.03
CA LEU A 724 -2.27 -20.43 6.09
C LEU A 724 -3.63 -19.87 5.64
N ASN A 725 -3.90 -18.59 5.92
CA ASN A 725 -5.13 -17.91 5.53
C ASN A 725 -5.02 -17.14 4.22
N MET A 726 -3.87 -17.16 3.54
CA MET A 726 -3.59 -16.28 2.41
C MET A 726 -4.55 -16.58 1.26
N GLY A 727 -4.91 -17.86 1.07
CA GLY A 727 -5.93 -18.27 0.12
C GLY A 727 -7.31 -17.67 0.40
N SER A 728 -7.69 -17.48 1.68
CA SER A 728 -8.97 -16.85 2.06
C SER A 728 -8.90 -15.31 2.01
N ARG A 729 -7.78 -14.72 2.44
CA ARG A 729 -7.52 -13.27 2.45
C ARG A 729 -7.43 -12.71 1.03
N ILE A 730 -6.63 -13.36 0.18
CA ILE A 730 -6.51 -12.98 -1.23
C ILE A 730 -7.87 -13.14 -1.91
N ARG A 731 -8.57 -14.28 -1.77
CA ARG A 731 -9.87 -14.45 -2.43
C ARG A 731 -10.91 -13.40 -2.03
N ARG A 732 -10.89 -12.89 -0.80
CA ARG A 732 -11.86 -11.90 -0.32
C ARG A 732 -11.50 -10.45 -0.67
N ARG A 733 -10.23 -10.11 -0.93
CA ARG A 733 -9.78 -8.71 -0.85
C ARG A 733 -8.83 -8.26 -1.97
N MET A 734 -8.95 -8.84 -3.16
CA MET A 734 -8.28 -8.40 -4.41
C MET A 734 -8.72 -7.01 -4.91
N GLY A 735 -9.04 -6.05 -4.04
CA GLY A 735 -9.65 -4.76 -4.40
C GLY A 735 -8.79 -3.54 -4.07
N SER A 736 -8.20 -3.47 -2.88
CA SER A 736 -7.31 -2.36 -2.49
C SER A 736 -5.85 -2.80 -2.53
N VAL A 737 -5.12 -2.21 -3.48
CA VAL A 737 -3.68 -2.39 -3.60
C VAL A 737 -3.01 -1.15 -3.01
N ARG A 738 -2.37 -1.33 -1.86
CA ARG A 738 -2.08 -0.25 -0.90
C ARG A 738 -0.72 0.38 -1.18
N SER A 739 -0.71 1.57 -1.77
CA SER A 739 0.55 2.29 -1.97
C SER A 739 1.20 2.62 -0.62
N PRO A 740 2.54 2.54 -0.53
CA PRO A 740 3.27 3.19 0.55
C PRO A 740 2.86 4.66 0.65
N ALA A 741 2.83 5.22 1.85
CA ALA A 741 2.67 6.65 2.08
C ALA A 741 3.93 7.22 2.71
N CYS A 742 4.21 8.50 2.50
CA CYS A 742 5.33 9.19 3.14
C CYS A 742 4.87 10.46 3.85
N TRP A 743 5.36 10.66 5.06
CA TRP A 743 5.23 11.91 5.79
C TRP A 743 6.51 12.19 6.56
N GLY A 744 7.06 13.40 6.43
CA GLY A 744 8.34 13.73 7.06
C GLY A 744 9.46 12.78 6.62
N ASN A 745 10.08 12.08 7.57
CA ASN A 745 11.10 11.03 7.33
C ASN A 745 10.54 9.61 7.43
N ASN A 746 9.22 9.44 7.43
CA ASN A 746 8.61 8.16 7.70
C ASN A 746 7.92 7.64 6.45
N ILE A 747 8.17 6.37 6.12
CA ILE A 747 7.44 5.60 5.12
C ILE A 747 6.46 4.70 5.86
N TYR A 748 5.18 4.86 5.59
CA TYR A 748 4.14 4.01 6.14
C TYR A 748 3.74 2.94 5.13
N ILE A 749 3.67 1.71 5.60
CA ILE A 749 3.19 0.58 4.81
C ILE A 749 2.19 -0.24 5.62
N MET A 750 1.23 -0.84 4.92
CA MET A 750 0.33 -1.83 5.52
C MET A 750 0.21 -3.03 4.58
N PRO A 751 1.26 -3.86 4.45
CA PRO A 751 1.34 -4.88 3.40
C PRO A 751 0.22 -5.92 3.49
N SER A 752 -0.27 -6.45 2.38
CA SER A 752 -1.39 -7.42 2.38
C SER A 752 -1.07 -8.74 3.09
N ASP A 753 0.21 -9.13 3.09
CA ASP A 753 0.81 -10.32 3.68
C ASP A 753 1.19 -10.17 5.17
N ALA A 754 1.15 -8.95 5.72
CA ALA A 754 1.45 -8.64 7.12
C ALA A 754 0.20 -8.35 7.97
N GLU A 755 0.33 -8.50 9.28
CA GLU A 755 -0.70 -8.14 10.28
C GLU A 755 -0.55 -6.72 10.83
N PHE A 756 0.45 -5.99 10.36
CA PHE A 756 0.88 -4.74 10.97
C PHE A 756 0.81 -3.58 9.98
N LEU A 757 0.40 -2.43 10.49
CA LEU A 757 0.80 -1.11 9.99
C LEU A 757 2.23 -0.86 10.47
N MET A 758 3.13 -0.45 9.58
CA MET A 758 4.54 -0.27 9.88
C MET A 758 5.03 1.08 9.40
N ALA A 759 5.98 1.67 10.12
CA ALA A 759 6.65 2.89 9.75
C ALA A 759 8.15 2.67 9.66
N TYR A 760 8.76 3.10 8.55
CA TYR A 760 10.18 2.98 8.26
C TYR A 760 10.83 4.34 8.14
N ASP A 761 12.09 4.47 8.54
CA ASP A 761 12.86 5.66 8.25
C ASP A 761 13.21 5.72 6.75
N VAL A 762 12.88 6.83 6.09
CA VAL A 762 13.14 7.06 4.67
C VAL A 762 14.64 6.94 4.33
N MET A 763 15.52 7.34 5.25
CA MET A 763 16.95 7.40 4.99
C MET A 763 17.60 6.02 5.07
N SER A 764 17.31 5.29 6.15
CA SER A 764 18.00 4.04 6.47
C SER A 764 17.21 2.79 6.09
N GLY A 765 15.91 2.89 5.87
CA GLY A 765 15.04 1.72 5.71
C GLY A 765 14.84 0.94 7.01
N ARG A 766 15.28 1.45 8.17
CA ARG A 766 15.07 0.80 9.48
C ARG A 766 13.65 0.99 9.97
N LEU A 767 13.09 -0.02 10.65
CA LEU A 767 11.75 0.05 11.20
C LEU A 767 11.72 1.00 12.41
N LEU A 768 10.86 2.00 12.37
CA LEU A 768 10.66 2.95 13.46
C LEU A 768 9.67 2.40 14.48
N TRP A 769 8.52 1.91 14.00
CA TRP A 769 7.48 1.32 14.82
C TRP A 769 6.55 0.45 13.97
N ARG A 770 5.77 -0.41 14.63
CA ARG A 770 4.67 -1.15 14.03
C ARG A 770 3.47 -1.19 14.98
N GLY A 771 2.27 -1.07 14.42
CA GLY A 771 0.99 -1.21 15.11
C GLY A 771 0.19 -2.34 14.48
N ARG A 772 -0.55 -3.10 15.27
CA ARG A 772 -1.33 -4.22 14.76
C ARG A 772 -2.57 -3.71 14.01
N ALA A 773 -2.79 -4.23 12.81
CA ALA A 773 -3.91 -3.89 11.92
C ALA A 773 -4.89 -5.07 11.73
N ALA A 774 -4.76 -6.11 12.57
CA ALA A 774 -5.55 -7.33 12.55
C ALA A 774 -6.01 -7.71 13.96
N ARG A 775 -7.28 -8.10 14.12
CA ARG A 775 -7.80 -8.70 15.35
C ARG A 775 -7.64 -10.20 15.33
N LEU A 776 -7.61 -10.78 16.51
CA LEU A 776 -7.83 -12.21 16.65
C LEU A 776 -9.34 -12.48 16.62
N ASN A 777 -9.80 -13.34 15.73
CA ASN A 777 -11.19 -13.79 15.78
C ASN A 777 -11.38 -14.87 16.86
N ALA A 778 -12.64 -15.24 17.12
CA ALA A 778 -13.00 -16.22 18.15
C ALA A 778 -12.33 -17.61 18.00
N VAL A 779 -11.80 -17.91 16.80
CA VAL A 779 -11.16 -19.19 16.47
C VAL A 779 -9.63 -19.12 16.63
N GLY A 780 -9.10 -18.05 17.21
CA GLY A 780 -7.66 -17.85 17.36
C GLY A 780 -6.95 -17.56 16.04
N VAL A 781 -7.69 -17.14 15.01
CA VAL A 781 -7.14 -16.79 13.70
C VAL A 781 -7.10 -15.28 13.58
N PHE A 782 -5.95 -14.72 13.22
CA PHE A 782 -5.88 -13.30 12.91
C PHE A 782 -6.74 -12.99 11.68
N GLU A 783 -7.69 -12.08 11.83
CA GLU A 783 -8.46 -11.48 10.76
C GLU A 783 -8.06 -10.02 10.66
N ARG A 784 -7.78 -9.56 9.45
CA ARG A 784 -7.35 -8.19 9.23
C ARG A 784 -8.53 -7.24 9.40
N ASP A 785 -8.40 -6.29 10.32
CA ASP A 785 -9.41 -5.28 10.60
C ASP A 785 -9.39 -4.16 9.58
N PHE A 786 -8.20 -3.78 9.16
CA PHE A 786 -8.01 -2.63 8.27
C PHE A 786 -7.48 -3.06 6.92
N ASP A 787 -8.22 -2.67 5.90
CA ASP A 787 -7.96 -2.97 4.50
C ASP A 787 -7.22 -1.90 3.75
N ASP A 788 -7.07 -0.72 4.31
CA ASP A 788 -6.25 0.30 3.71
C ASP A 788 -6.01 1.43 4.72
N PHE A 789 -5.16 2.38 4.32
CA PHE A 789 -4.94 3.59 5.08
C PHE A 789 -4.70 4.79 4.16
N MET A 790 -4.96 5.96 4.72
CA MET A 790 -4.71 7.26 4.11
C MET A 790 -4.00 8.13 5.12
N LEU A 791 -3.18 9.05 4.61
CA LEU A 791 -2.39 9.96 5.42
C LEU A 791 -3.05 11.33 5.40
N GLY A 792 -3.36 11.89 6.56
CA GLY A 792 -3.78 13.28 6.72
C GLY A 792 -2.62 14.24 6.50
N SER A 793 -2.92 15.52 6.23
CA SER A 793 -1.88 16.54 6.06
C SER A 793 -1.00 16.72 7.30
N ASP A 794 -1.56 16.45 8.47
CA ASP A 794 -0.88 16.51 9.78
C ASP A 794 -0.05 15.26 10.11
N GLY A 795 -0.03 14.25 9.24
CA GLY A 795 0.67 12.99 9.48
C GLY A 795 -0.16 11.93 10.19
N THR A 796 -1.43 12.22 10.51
CA THR A 796 -2.36 11.24 11.07
C THR A 796 -2.71 10.19 10.02
N LEU A 797 -2.60 8.91 10.37
CA LEU A 797 -2.96 7.77 9.53
C LEU A 797 -4.40 7.35 9.83
N TYR A 798 -5.30 7.46 8.86
CA TYR A 798 -6.67 6.96 8.95
C TYR A 798 -6.77 5.60 8.27
N LEU A 799 -7.09 4.58 9.06
CA LEU A 799 -7.25 3.20 8.62
C LEU A 799 -8.73 2.89 8.48
N TRP A 800 -9.10 2.06 7.51
CA TRP A 800 -10.47 1.56 7.38
C TRP A 800 -10.49 0.11 6.92
N GLY A 801 -11.56 -0.61 7.26
CA GLY A 801 -11.82 -1.97 6.80
C GLY A 801 -12.97 -2.62 7.58
N PRO A 802 -13.07 -3.95 7.56
CA PRO A 802 -14.12 -4.70 8.26
C PRO A 802 -14.13 -4.55 9.79
N GLY A 803 -13.02 -4.12 10.38
CA GLY A 803 -12.93 -3.73 11.79
C GLY A 803 -13.36 -2.28 12.05
N GLY A 804 -13.87 -1.58 11.04
CA GLY A 804 -14.33 -0.19 11.14
C GLY A 804 -13.29 0.82 10.68
N MET A 805 -13.25 1.99 11.32
CA MET A 805 -12.27 3.06 11.05
C MET A 805 -11.44 3.39 12.28
N ALA A 806 -10.15 3.64 12.10
CA ALA A 806 -9.24 4.06 13.17
C ALA A 806 -8.32 5.19 12.72
N ALA A 807 -7.78 5.94 13.69
CA ALA A 807 -6.73 6.91 13.44
C ALA A 807 -5.50 6.62 14.30
N TYR A 808 -4.32 6.81 13.74
CA TYR A 808 -3.02 6.71 14.40
C TYR A 808 -2.23 7.98 14.14
N ASP A 809 -1.44 8.45 15.09
CA ASP A 809 -0.48 9.51 14.81
C ASP A 809 0.74 8.99 14.02
N SER A 810 1.66 9.90 13.69
CA SER A 810 2.88 9.61 12.94
C SER A 810 3.86 8.69 13.69
N HIS A 811 3.65 8.47 14.99
CA HIS A 811 4.43 7.62 15.90
C HIS A 811 3.77 6.27 16.19
N GLY A 812 2.61 5.99 15.59
CA GLY A 812 1.89 4.73 15.73
C GLY A 812 1.04 4.66 16.99
N VAL A 813 0.76 5.79 17.63
CA VAL A 813 -0.20 5.86 18.73
C VAL A 813 -1.61 5.95 18.16
N GLN A 814 -2.45 4.98 18.51
CA GLN A 814 -3.86 4.98 18.14
C GLN A 814 -4.58 6.13 18.86
N LEU A 815 -5.13 7.07 18.08
CA LEU A 815 -5.87 8.23 18.56
C LEU A 815 -7.33 7.86 18.89
N TRP A 816 -7.99 7.14 17.98
CA TRP A 816 -9.35 6.64 18.14
C TRP A 816 -9.62 5.44 17.23
N HIS A 817 -10.72 4.74 17.50
CA HIS A 817 -11.25 3.64 16.66
C HIS A 817 -12.75 3.53 16.85
N ASN A 818 -13.45 3.37 15.73
CA ASN A 818 -14.90 3.28 15.64
C ASN A 818 -15.28 2.08 14.76
N GLU A 819 -15.76 1.01 15.40
CA GLU A 819 -16.18 -0.23 14.75
C GLU A 819 -17.55 -0.13 14.06
N GLU A 820 -18.37 0.87 14.42
CA GLU A 820 -19.71 1.07 13.84
C GLU A 820 -19.66 1.62 12.41
N ILE A 821 -18.51 2.18 12.02
CA ILE A 821 -18.29 2.76 10.71
C ILE A 821 -17.44 1.80 9.90
N VAL A 822 -18.08 0.97 9.08
CA VAL A 822 -17.42 0.04 8.17
C VAL A 822 -17.59 0.57 6.74
N PRO A 823 -16.61 1.31 6.19
CA PRO A 823 -16.72 1.86 4.85
C PRO A 823 -16.80 0.74 3.81
N SER A 824 -17.72 0.89 2.86
CA SER A 824 -17.90 -0.05 1.76
C SER A 824 -16.93 0.19 0.60
N GLY A 825 -16.12 1.25 0.67
CA GLY A 825 -15.04 1.58 -0.26
C GLY A 825 -14.09 2.63 0.30
N ALA A 826 -13.25 3.21 -0.56
CA ALA A 826 -12.22 4.16 -0.13
C ALA A 826 -12.84 5.47 0.41
N PRO A 827 -12.55 5.87 1.66
CA PRO A 827 -12.91 7.17 2.19
C PRO A 827 -12.13 8.30 1.50
N ALA A 828 -12.52 9.54 1.76
CA ALA A 828 -11.77 10.73 1.38
C ALA A 828 -11.50 11.62 2.61
N VAL A 829 -10.24 12.01 2.83
CA VAL A 829 -9.87 12.93 3.93
C VAL A 829 -10.13 14.38 3.51
N GLY A 830 -11.03 15.05 4.23
CA GLY A 830 -11.20 16.50 4.19
C GLY A 830 -10.36 17.20 5.25
N ARG A 831 -10.65 18.48 5.51
CA ARG A 831 -9.89 19.26 6.50
C ARG A 831 -10.19 18.85 7.95
N ASP A 832 -11.46 18.59 8.24
CA ASP A 832 -11.98 18.35 9.58
C ASP A 832 -12.86 17.10 9.68
N CYS A 833 -13.10 16.43 8.55
CA CYS A 833 -13.78 15.15 8.50
C CYS A 833 -13.21 14.18 7.46
N VAL A 834 -13.38 12.88 7.69
CA VAL A 834 -13.32 11.85 6.64
C VAL A 834 -14.72 11.65 6.08
N ALA A 835 -14.88 11.73 4.76
CA ALA A 835 -16.08 11.27 4.08
C ALA A 835 -15.94 9.76 3.82
N ALA A 836 -16.75 8.94 4.48
CA ALA A 836 -16.73 7.49 4.35
C ALA A 836 -17.99 7.01 3.62
N PRO A 837 -17.85 6.26 2.50
CA PRO A 837 -18.99 5.64 1.85
C PRO A 837 -19.47 4.46 2.70
N LEU A 838 -20.74 4.50 3.11
CA LEU A 838 -21.43 3.39 3.76
C LEU A 838 -22.54 2.90 2.81
N PRO A 839 -23.14 1.71 3.04
CA PRO A 839 -24.28 1.27 2.24
C PRO A 839 -25.41 2.31 2.25
N GLY A 840 -25.72 2.88 1.07
CA GLY A 840 -26.79 3.87 0.86
C GLY A 840 -26.54 5.28 1.39
N VAL A 841 -25.44 5.54 2.11
CA VAL A 841 -25.16 6.86 2.71
C VAL A 841 -23.68 7.22 2.67
N ILE A 842 -23.36 8.50 2.71
CA ILE A 842 -21.99 8.98 3.02
C ILE A 842 -21.99 9.55 4.42
N ALA A 843 -21.14 8.99 5.29
CA ALA A 843 -20.91 9.51 6.61
C ALA A 843 -19.76 10.52 6.60
N LEU A 844 -19.96 11.68 7.20
CA LEU A 844 -18.88 12.62 7.53
C LEU A 844 -18.42 12.34 8.96
N ILE A 845 -17.15 12.03 9.14
CA ILE A 845 -16.57 11.54 10.39
C ILE A 845 -15.56 12.53 10.90
N ASP A 846 -15.72 13.03 12.12
CA ASP A 846 -14.77 13.97 12.71
C ASP A 846 -13.35 13.39 12.84
N LEU A 847 -12.34 14.10 12.31
CA LEU A 847 -10.95 13.60 12.31
C LEU A 847 -10.34 13.42 13.70
N LYS A 848 -10.81 14.17 14.71
CA LYS A 848 -10.23 14.16 16.06
C LYS A 848 -10.85 13.07 16.93
N THR A 849 -12.14 12.81 16.76
CA THR A 849 -12.92 11.95 17.66
C THR A 849 -13.38 10.64 17.03
N GLY A 850 -13.34 10.53 15.69
CA GLY A 850 -13.86 9.36 14.97
C GLY A 850 -15.38 9.24 15.00
N ARG A 851 -16.11 10.25 15.48
CA ARG A 851 -17.58 10.25 15.57
C ARG A 851 -18.21 10.74 14.27
N VAL A 852 -19.36 10.17 13.93
CA VAL A 852 -20.17 10.63 12.79
C VAL A 852 -20.74 12.03 13.10
N LYS A 853 -20.36 13.04 12.30
CA LYS A 853 -20.90 14.40 12.32
C LYS A 853 -22.23 14.50 11.56
N ALA A 854 -22.29 13.86 10.40
CA ALA A 854 -23.46 13.91 9.52
C ALA A 854 -23.52 12.64 8.65
N LYS A 855 -24.72 12.32 8.18
CA LYS A 855 -24.96 11.29 7.16
C LYS A 855 -25.74 11.91 6.01
N HIS A 856 -25.35 11.60 4.78
CA HIS A 856 -26.03 12.03 3.57
C HIS A 856 -26.54 10.80 2.83
N GLU A 857 -27.86 10.65 2.73
CA GLU A 857 -28.47 9.57 1.96
C GLU A 857 -28.25 9.76 0.46
N ILE A 858 -27.95 8.65 -0.23
CA ILE A 858 -27.83 8.61 -1.68
C ILE A 858 -29.09 7.97 -2.25
N ASP A 859 -29.99 8.79 -2.78
CA ASP A 859 -31.19 8.36 -3.47
C ASP A 859 -30.85 7.91 -4.90
N VAL A 860 -30.38 6.67 -5.02
CA VAL A 860 -29.93 6.07 -6.29
C VAL A 860 -31.05 6.04 -7.33
N GLU A 861 -32.28 5.67 -6.95
CA GLU A 861 -33.42 5.54 -7.87
C GLU A 861 -33.75 6.85 -8.58
N ASN A 862 -33.86 7.95 -7.82
CA ASN A 862 -34.11 9.28 -8.36
C ASN A 862 -32.96 9.78 -9.26
N ILE A 863 -31.72 9.39 -8.96
CA ILE A 863 -30.55 9.70 -9.81
C ILE A 863 -30.66 8.96 -11.15
N LEU A 864 -31.04 7.67 -11.14
CA LEU A 864 -31.23 6.84 -12.34
C LEU A 864 -32.37 7.38 -13.22
N GLU A 865 -33.53 7.69 -12.63
CA GLU A 865 -34.70 8.20 -13.36
C GLU A 865 -34.38 9.47 -14.15
N LYS A 866 -33.69 10.43 -13.52
CA LYS A 866 -33.28 11.68 -14.18
C LYS A 866 -32.32 11.45 -15.33
N ARG A 867 -31.43 10.45 -15.24
CA ARG A 867 -30.44 10.18 -16.30
C ARG A 867 -31.04 9.42 -17.48
N ALA A 868 -31.88 8.41 -17.23
CA ALA A 868 -32.63 7.73 -18.28
C ALA A 868 -33.42 8.73 -19.13
N LEU A 869 -34.05 9.72 -18.49
CA LEU A 869 -34.76 10.80 -19.18
C LEU A 869 -33.84 11.67 -20.06
N ALA A 870 -32.65 12.03 -19.58
CA ALA A 870 -31.70 12.82 -20.34
C ALA A 870 -31.15 12.05 -21.56
N ALA A 871 -30.79 10.77 -21.37
CA ALA A 871 -30.33 9.91 -22.46
C ALA A 871 -31.42 9.66 -23.50
N ALA A 872 -32.67 9.50 -23.08
CA ALA A 872 -33.82 9.41 -23.97
C ALA A 872 -34.01 10.68 -24.81
N LYS A 873 -33.84 11.87 -24.22
CA LYS A 873 -33.86 13.14 -24.96
C LYS A 873 -32.73 13.23 -25.98
N MET A 874 -31.53 12.77 -25.64
CA MET A 874 -30.40 12.71 -26.58
C MET A 874 -30.68 11.74 -27.73
N ALA A 875 -31.23 10.55 -27.44
CA ALA A 875 -31.61 9.55 -28.45
C ALA A 875 -32.73 10.04 -29.40
N LEU A 876 -33.52 11.02 -28.96
CA LEU A 876 -34.54 11.70 -29.75
C LEU A 876 -34.06 12.95 -30.48
N SER A 877 -32.80 13.34 -30.30
CA SER A 877 -32.23 14.51 -30.97
C SER A 877 -32.11 14.29 -32.49
N THR A 878 -32.06 15.40 -33.24
CA THR A 878 -31.86 15.39 -34.70
C THR A 878 -30.40 15.22 -35.10
N GLY A 879 -29.46 15.48 -34.19
CA GLY A 879 -28.02 15.31 -34.42
C GLY A 879 -27.63 13.84 -34.40
N LYS A 880 -27.03 13.33 -35.48
CA LYS A 880 -26.65 11.90 -35.61
C LYS A 880 -25.79 11.42 -34.44
N GLU A 881 -24.76 12.18 -34.06
CA GLU A 881 -23.83 11.83 -32.99
C GLU A 881 -24.49 11.85 -31.60
N GLU A 882 -25.30 12.87 -31.31
CA GLU A 882 -26.01 12.99 -30.03
C GLU A 882 -27.07 11.89 -29.88
N LYS A 883 -27.75 11.54 -30.98
CA LYS A 883 -28.64 10.39 -31.07
C LYS A 883 -27.93 9.06 -30.82
N GLU A 884 -26.83 8.79 -31.52
CA GLU A 884 -26.04 7.56 -31.33
C GLU A 884 -25.53 7.45 -29.89
N ASN A 885 -25.00 8.54 -29.32
CA ASN A 885 -24.55 8.60 -27.94
C ASN A 885 -25.69 8.32 -26.95
N GLY A 886 -26.86 8.96 -27.14
CA GLY A 886 -28.04 8.70 -26.33
C GLY A 886 -28.47 7.23 -26.39
N TYR A 887 -28.45 6.62 -27.58
CA TYR A 887 -28.74 5.19 -27.74
C TYR A 887 -27.72 4.28 -27.07
N CYS A 888 -26.43 4.52 -27.27
CA CYS A 888 -25.36 3.74 -26.63
C CYS A 888 -25.46 3.82 -25.11
N GLU A 889 -25.82 4.98 -24.58
CA GLU A 889 -26.00 5.18 -23.16
C GLU A 889 -27.21 4.42 -22.61
N LEU A 890 -28.38 4.52 -23.26
CA LEU A 890 -29.57 3.75 -22.88
C LEU A 890 -29.32 2.23 -22.91
N LEU A 891 -28.49 1.76 -23.84
CA LEU A 891 -28.10 0.34 -23.92
C LEU A 891 -27.12 -0.08 -22.82
N ALA A 892 -26.23 0.82 -22.39
CA ALA A 892 -25.24 0.53 -21.36
C ALA A 892 -25.85 0.39 -19.95
N ILE A 893 -27.04 0.95 -19.74
CA ILE A 893 -27.69 1.05 -18.43
C ILE A 893 -28.43 -0.26 -18.03
N GLY A 894 -28.97 -1.03 -18.98
CA GLY A 894 -29.52 -2.38 -18.73
C GLY A 894 -31.03 -2.45 -18.50
N ASN A 895 -31.49 -3.46 -17.73
CA ASN A 895 -32.90 -3.87 -17.64
C ASN A 895 -33.77 -3.09 -16.64
N GLU A 896 -33.24 -2.68 -15.47
CA GLU A 896 -34.02 -1.96 -14.45
C GLU A 896 -34.50 -0.59 -14.95
N ASP A 897 -33.72 0.06 -15.80
CA ASP A 897 -34.07 1.34 -16.42
C ASP A 897 -35.01 1.22 -17.62
N PHE A 898 -35.27 0.00 -18.11
CA PHE A 898 -36.33 -0.22 -19.09
C PHE A 898 -37.70 0.09 -18.49
N ASP A 899 -37.91 -0.25 -17.22
CA ASP A 899 -39.14 0.05 -16.49
C ASP A 899 -39.23 1.55 -16.18
N ILE A 900 -38.09 2.21 -15.91
CA ILE A 900 -38.02 3.67 -15.79
C ILE A 900 -38.38 4.37 -17.12
N LEU A 901 -37.82 3.93 -18.24
CA LEU A 901 -38.16 4.46 -19.56
C LEU A 901 -39.64 4.22 -19.91
N ARG A 902 -40.18 3.06 -19.54
CA ARG A 902 -41.61 2.77 -19.71
C ARG A 902 -42.46 3.69 -18.83
N ALA A 903 -42.10 3.86 -17.56
CA ALA A 903 -42.76 4.79 -16.66
C ALA A 903 -42.67 6.24 -17.16
N LEU A 904 -41.56 6.63 -17.79
CA LEU A 904 -41.40 7.94 -18.43
C LEU A 904 -42.30 8.10 -19.65
N VAL A 905 -42.44 7.06 -20.49
CA VAL A 905 -43.42 7.05 -21.59
C VAL A 905 -44.84 7.21 -21.05
N GLU A 906 -45.18 6.54 -19.94
CA GLU A 906 -46.50 6.64 -19.31
C GLU A 906 -46.77 8.03 -18.72
N LYS A 907 -45.76 8.68 -18.15
CA LYS A 907 -45.82 10.03 -17.57
C LYS A 907 -45.76 11.16 -18.63
N GLU A 908 -45.38 10.88 -19.87
CA GLU A 908 -45.26 11.89 -20.93
C GLU A 908 -46.65 12.31 -21.46
N GLY A 909 -46.99 13.59 -21.29
CA GLY A 909 -48.30 14.13 -21.66
C GLY A 909 -48.42 14.55 -23.12
N ASP A 910 -47.30 14.73 -23.84
CA ASP A 910 -47.29 15.02 -25.27
C ASP A 910 -47.30 13.71 -26.07
N GLU A 911 -48.40 13.43 -26.78
CA GLU A 911 -48.59 12.19 -27.56
C GLU A 911 -47.51 11.95 -28.63
N LYS A 912 -46.95 13.01 -29.24
CA LYS A 912 -45.87 12.87 -30.23
C LYS A 912 -44.56 12.47 -29.55
N ARG A 913 -44.21 13.09 -28.42
CA ARG A 913 -43.03 12.72 -27.64
C ARG A 913 -43.17 11.34 -27.03
N LYS A 914 -44.35 11.00 -26.53
CA LYS A 914 -44.69 9.69 -26.01
C LYS A 914 -44.49 8.60 -27.06
N ALA A 915 -44.99 8.80 -28.29
CA ALA A 915 -44.77 7.88 -29.41
C ALA A 915 -43.28 7.76 -29.77
N ALA A 916 -42.54 8.88 -29.78
CA ALA A 916 -41.10 8.88 -30.07
C ALA A 916 -40.30 8.14 -28.99
N LEU A 917 -40.59 8.39 -27.71
CA LEU A 917 -40.00 7.65 -26.59
C LEU A 917 -40.34 6.16 -26.69
N GLN A 918 -41.58 5.81 -27.01
CA GLN A 918 -41.99 4.41 -27.19
C GLN A 918 -41.20 3.70 -28.30
N ILE A 919 -40.82 4.40 -29.37
CA ILE A 919 -39.93 3.88 -30.42
C ILE A 919 -38.53 3.62 -29.87
N VAL A 920 -37.98 4.58 -29.10
CA VAL A 920 -36.66 4.41 -28.45
C VAL A 920 -36.69 3.21 -27.50
N VAL A 921 -37.72 3.11 -26.65
CA VAL A 921 -37.95 1.98 -25.75
C VAL A 921 -37.99 0.68 -26.53
N ASN A 922 -38.76 0.60 -27.61
CA ASN A 922 -38.86 -0.63 -28.41
C ASN A 922 -37.53 -1.00 -29.09
N ASP A 923 -36.74 -0.02 -29.55
CA ASP A 923 -35.43 -0.28 -30.16
C ASP A 923 -34.40 -0.74 -29.12
N VAL A 924 -34.34 -0.08 -27.96
CA VAL A 924 -33.49 -0.49 -26.82
C VAL A 924 -33.87 -1.90 -26.37
N ARG A 925 -35.17 -2.16 -26.19
CA ARG A 925 -35.72 -3.49 -25.87
C ARG A 925 -35.22 -4.57 -26.83
N ARG A 926 -35.32 -4.28 -28.13
CA ARG A 926 -34.94 -5.18 -29.22
C ARG A 926 -33.45 -5.49 -29.16
N LYS A 927 -32.61 -4.47 -28.98
CA LYS A 927 -31.15 -4.62 -28.91
C LYS A 927 -30.66 -5.31 -27.64
N LEU A 928 -31.36 -5.12 -26.52
CA LEU A 928 -31.12 -5.86 -25.28
C LEU A 928 -31.63 -7.31 -25.33
N GLY A 929 -32.37 -7.69 -26.38
CA GLY A 929 -32.93 -9.04 -26.52
C GLY A 929 -34.10 -9.34 -25.57
N ILE A 930 -34.71 -8.32 -24.95
CA ILE A 930 -35.82 -8.47 -23.99
C ILE A 930 -37.12 -8.80 -24.75
N ARG A 931 -37.49 -10.08 -24.86
CA ARG A 931 -38.74 -10.46 -25.53
C ARG A 931 -39.98 -9.97 -24.77
N ALA A 932 -41.08 -9.76 -25.50
CA ALA A 932 -42.40 -9.53 -24.93
C ALA A 932 -42.87 -10.75 -24.13
N SER A 933 -42.66 -10.73 -22.81
CA SER A 933 -43.44 -11.55 -21.91
C SER A 933 -44.92 -11.14 -22.06
N ALA A 934 -45.77 -12.11 -22.39
CA ALA A 934 -47.19 -11.91 -22.60
C ALA A 934 -47.87 -11.57 -21.26
N MET A 935 -47.97 -10.28 -20.94
CA MET A 935 -48.83 -9.79 -19.85
C MET A 935 -50.22 -9.45 -20.40
N SER A 936 -51.14 -10.40 -20.28
CA SER A 936 -52.57 -10.18 -20.18
C SER A 936 -53.22 -11.39 -19.50
N GLN A 937 -52.97 -11.57 -18.20
CA GLN A 937 -53.91 -12.27 -17.33
C GLN A 937 -54.03 -11.50 -16.01
N LYS A 938 -55.24 -10.97 -15.77
CA LYS A 938 -55.66 -10.35 -14.51
C LYS A 938 -55.50 -11.37 -13.36
N PRO A 939 -55.08 -10.95 -12.15
CA PRO A 939 -55.02 -11.84 -11.02
C PRO A 939 -56.43 -12.23 -10.59
N LYS A 940 -56.69 -13.54 -10.50
CA LYS A 940 -57.86 -14.08 -9.80
C LYS A 940 -57.69 -13.79 -8.30
N GLN A 941 -58.67 -13.09 -7.72
CA GLN A 941 -58.86 -12.98 -6.29
C GLN A 941 -59.26 -14.36 -5.73
N GLY A 942 -58.60 -14.81 -4.66
CA GLY A 942 -59.11 -15.90 -3.82
C GLY A 942 -58.02 -16.80 -3.23
N GLY A 943 -57.79 -16.69 -1.91
CA GLY A 943 -57.02 -17.68 -1.14
C GLY A 943 -56.51 -17.14 0.19
N GLY A 944 -57.14 -17.52 1.30
CA GLY A 944 -56.91 -17.03 2.66
C GLY A 944 -55.58 -17.44 3.34
N PRO A 945 -55.42 -17.11 4.63
CA PRO A 945 -54.13 -16.96 5.28
C PRO A 945 -53.54 -18.30 5.74
N ARG A 946 -52.28 -18.56 5.36
CA ARG A 946 -51.47 -19.66 5.92
C ARG A 946 -50.29 -19.08 6.71
N ARG A 947 -50.37 -19.33 8.02
CA ARG A 947 -49.38 -19.24 9.11
C ARG A 947 -47.94 -18.85 8.75
N ASP A 948 -47.52 -17.75 9.38
CA ASP A 948 -46.15 -17.28 9.53
C ASP A 948 -45.23 -18.36 10.12
N ARG A 949 -44.17 -18.68 9.37
CA ARG A 949 -42.91 -19.20 9.92
C ARG A 949 -41.88 -18.09 9.75
N ARG A 950 -41.39 -17.59 10.89
CA ARG A 950 -40.24 -16.68 11.00
C ARG A 950 -39.10 -17.18 10.09
N GLN A 951 -38.81 -16.43 9.04
CA GLN A 951 -37.51 -16.40 8.39
C GLN A 951 -36.69 -15.34 9.12
N ASP A 952 -35.52 -15.76 9.62
CA ASP A 952 -34.48 -14.86 10.07
C ASP A 952 -34.07 -13.96 8.89
N GLU A 953 -34.05 -12.66 9.16
CA GLU A 953 -33.83 -11.61 8.17
C GLU A 953 -32.47 -11.76 7.48
N ASP A 954 -32.54 -11.74 6.15
CA ASP A 954 -31.42 -11.59 5.24
C ASP A 954 -30.53 -10.40 5.64
N GLY A 955 -29.23 -10.67 5.86
CA GLY A 955 -28.24 -9.60 5.97
C GLY A 955 -28.24 -8.72 4.70
N PRO A 956 -28.16 -7.38 4.83
CA PRO A 956 -28.29 -6.50 3.68
C PRO A 956 -27.07 -6.67 2.77
N GLY A 957 -27.30 -7.21 1.57
CA GLY A 957 -26.35 -7.15 0.46
C GLY A 957 -26.22 -5.70 -0.01
N GLY A 958 -25.43 -4.91 0.72
CA GLY A 958 -25.15 -3.51 0.41
C GLY A 958 -24.20 -3.37 -0.78
N GLN A 959 -24.50 -2.44 -1.68
CA GLN A 959 -23.64 -2.06 -2.79
C GLN A 959 -22.49 -1.18 -2.24
N GLY A 960 -21.24 -1.50 -2.55
CA GLY A 960 -20.07 -0.70 -2.17
C GLY A 960 -19.75 0.40 -3.20
N GLY A 961 -18.89 1.35 -2.84
CA GLY A 961 -18.42 2.40 -3.76
C GLY A 961 -17.34 3.31 -3.20
N ASN A 962 -16.62 4.02 -4.08
CA ASN A 962 -15.44 4.84 -3.77
C ASN A 962 -15.74 6.33 -3.86
N LEU A 963 -15.17 7.15 -2.98
CA LEU A 963 -15.34 8.61 -3.05
C LEU A 963 -14.15 9.32 -3.71
N LEU A 964 -14.40 10.37 -4.48
CA LEU A 964 -13.42 11.22 -5.17
C LEU A 964 -13.81 12.69 -5.00
N LEU A 965 -12.89 13.62 -4.80
CA LEU A 965 -13.21 15.06 -4.72
C LEU A 965 -12.51 15.79 -5.88
N VAL A 966 -13.25 16.47 -6.75
CA VAL A 966 -12.71 17.13 -7.96
C VAL A 966 -13.28 18.54 -8.06
N ASN A 967 -12.41 19.55 -8.15
CA ASN A 967 -12.81 20.95 -8.31
C ASN A 967 -13.85 21.45 -7.26
N GLY A 968 -13.80 20.92 -6.02
CA GLY A 968 -14.74 21.27 -4.96
C GLY A 968 -16.08 20.53 -5.00
N ARG A 969 -16.18 19.47 -5.81
CA ARG A 969 -17.33 18.57 -5.86
C ARG A 969 -16.92 17.19 -5.38
N LEU A 970 -17.62 16.60 -4.41
CA LEU A 970 -17.37 15.21 -4.02
C LEU A 970 -17.98 14.32 -5.10
N TYR A 971 -17.53 13.09 -5.28
CA TYR A 971 -18.03 12.14 -6.25
C TYR A 971 -18.05 10.77 -5.60
N TRP A 972 -19.07 9.95 -5.83
CA TRP A 972 -19.15 8.56 -5.34
C TRP A 972 -19.26 7.61 -6.52
N VAL A 973 -18.40 6.61 -6.61
CA VAL A 973 -18.29 5.63 -7.70
C VAL A 973 -18.61 4.24 -7.14
N SER A 974 -19.83 3.75 -7.27
CA SER A 974 -20.15 2.39 -6.82
C SER A 974 -19.43 1.31 -7.61
N ASP A 975 -19.44 0.11 -7.03
CA ASP A 975 -18.93 -1.14 -7.60
C ASP A 975 -19.45 -1.47 -9.00
N SER A 976 -20.57 -0.86 -9.44
CA SER A 976 -21.13 -1.04 -10.77
C SER A 976 -20.75 0.06 -11.77
N GLY A 977 -19.79 0.94 -11.44
CA GLY A 977 -19.32 2.03 -12.32
C GLY A 977 -20.13 3.32 -12.20
N LEU A 978 -20.81 3.41 -11.06
CA LEU A 978 -21.91 4.29 -10.71
C LEU A 978 -21.27 5.55 -10.08
N LEU A 979 -20.97 6.60 -10.86
CA LEU A 979 -20.40 7.89 -10.44
C LEU A 979 -21.47 9.00 -10.14
N VAL A 980 -21.73 9.36 -8.87
CA VAL A 980 -22.47 10.59 -8.47
C VAL A 980 -21.49 11.70 -8.17
N ALA A 981 -21.87 12.97 -8.37
CA ALA A 981 -21.05 14.13 -8.06
C ALA A 981 -21.78 15.11 -7.11
N PHE A 982 -21.44 15.20 -5.84
CA PHE A 982 -21.94 16.23 -4.91
C PHE A 982 -21.42 17.61 -5.30
N GLY A 983 -22.29 18.46 -5.84
CA GLY A 983 -21.99 19.85 -6.26
C GLY A 983 -21.69 20.82 -5.10
N PRO A 984 -21.34 22.09 -5.39
CA PRO A 984 -21.27 23.16 -4.39
C PRO A 984 -22.65 23.57 -3.87
#